data_AF-A0A3B0VLC2-F1
#
_entry.id   AF-A0A3B0VLC2-F1
#
_cell.length_a   1.000
_cell.length_b   1.000
_cell.length_c   1.000
_cell.angle_alpha   90.00
_cell.angle_beta   90.00
_cell.angle_gamma   90.00
#
_symmetry.space_group_name_H-M   'P 1'
#
loop_
_entity.id
_entity.type
_entity.pdbx_description
1 polymer ?
#
loop_
_entity_poly.entity_id
_entity_poly.type
_entity_poly.pdbx_seq_one_letter_code
_entity_poly.pdbx_strand_id
1 'polypeptide(L)'
;MNKMLKILLLLVVSLFFGNAIAQTNTILMFIPHEEVYYSEYIVMKEALEATGYTVDVRSSSANPSSTYMAASQSTIEITANALSGSSYLQFTNQFAELFGSPWDQSNDTIPVAGIAVSGLIQDIADMSAYDALIVVGGTGALAYRIDANYSDQGELSAGEVQNAAEKLNQLALDALSSNKPVMTQCHGASLSAFWRIPGTVGPGAESLGYSLVKNGYVTGFPFPASLLTNYTTALDINPVAQDRVTISSPHSSFYDTYGAPLGSGMSKILTTRDWYPQSIGYAAETLINILRSYPPISVLDSPINTLIIHGGEVDCSPGSNTDIPCNFGAAVENIPADYLNIAAVLQADSPYDHINFIVNDVNIADNPLPFDINNLSSITNYLLQFDSIIFFKHWSTDITLELQQAIVDYADNGGTVVGLHHAAFNQVINANVNKNLLVQLFGVQSLLSTWSGSELESQNLTMAQYGHFITSFGTDSMVNPILSPTNGFETGANTSFSTQHAFQIFDEVYRNWELVAGQEFGLGINQLTPLLKNDVTSIASDTQQDFAGLVKRYDGNLDGTIGQIVFMMSGERTQSININHPYGQLIRNSAAWINLDKTVNQAPTITSFNSVSVIENQTAILTVTATDPDDDELSFSITGNDDDNLFSITPTGVLSFITAPNFEAGSNLYTLTVTATDNGSPVLEDNQIVSVTVLEEAIFFNGFEEL
;
A
#
# COMPACT_ATOMS: atom_id res chain seq x y z
N MET A 1 -50.77 -16.83 -28.65
CA MET A 1 -49.53 -17.43 -29.18
C MET A 1 -48.57 -16.30 -29.51
N ASN A 2 -47.33 -16.35 -28.99
CA ASN A 2 -46.23 -15.38 -29.11
C ASN A 2 -46.28 -14.07 -28.30
N LYS A 3 -46.19 -14.22 -26.97
CA LYS A 3 -45.69 -13.17 -26.04
C LYS A 3 -44.57 -13.66 -25.11
N MET A 4 -43.90 -14.77 -25.43
CA MET A 4 -42.89 -15.40 -24.55
C MET A 4 -41.57 -15.76 -25.28
N LEU A 5 -41.24 -15.05 -26.38
CA LEU A 5 -40.02 -15.33 -27.17
C LEU A 5 -39.34 -14.06 -27.73
N LYS A 6 -39.38 -12.95 -26.98
CA LYS A 6 -38.58 -11.74 -27.24
C LYS A 6 -37.96 -11.13 -25.96
N ILE A 7 -37.91 -11.89 -24.86
CA ILE A 7 -37.28 -11.51 -23.58
C ILE A 7 -36.02 -12.38 -23.36
N LEU A 8 -35.16 -12.44 -24.37
CA LEU A 8 -33.87 -13.15 -24.27
C LEU A 8 -32.86 -12.57 -25.27
N LEU A 9 -32.60 -11.26 -25.17
CA LEU A 9 -31.37 -10.61 -25.64
C LEU A 9 -31.43 -9.12 -25.26
N LEU A 10 -31.14 -8.78 -24.01
CA LEU A 10 -30.64 -7.45 -23.57
C LEU A 10 -30.19 -7.60 -22.11
N LEU A 11 -29.26 -8.52 -21.90
CA LEU A 11 -28.46 -8.64 -20.69
C LEU A 11 -27.02 -8.31 -21.13
N VAL A 12 -26.27 -7.65 -20.25
CA VAL A 12 -24.86 -7.24 -20.41
C VAL A 12 -24.64 -5.95 -21.19
N VAL A 13 -24.92 -4.80 -20.56
CA VAL A 13 -23.97 -3.66 -20.42
C VAL A 13 -24.45 -2.86 -19.20
N SER A 14 -24.12 -3.34 -18.00
CA SER A 14 -23.98 -2.45 -16.84
C SER A 14 -22.49 -2.19 -16.74
N LEU A 15 -22.08 -1.06 -17.34
CA LEU A 15 -20.72 -0.54 -17.29
C LEU A 15 -20.32 -0.39 -15.82
N PHE A 16 -19.18 -1.00 -15.52
CA PHE A 16 -18.42 -0.89 -14.30
C PHE A 16 -18.14 0.58 -14.01
N PHE A 17 -18.78 1.15 -13.00
CA PHE A 17 -18.24 2.29 -12.28
C PHE A 17 -17.23 1.71 -11.29
N GLY A 18 -15.95 1.77 -11.67
CA GLY A 18 -14.87 1.58 -10.71
C GLY A 18 -14.85 2.80 -9.80
N ASN A 19 -15.42 2.67 -8.61
CA ASN A 19 -15.10 3.59 -7.52
C ASN A 19 -13.70 3.21 -7.05
N ALA A 20 -12.69 4.00 -7.40
CA ALA A 20 -11.43 3.97 -6.69
C ALA A 20 -11.71 4.43 -5.26
N ILE A 21 -11.44 3.57 -4.28
CA ILE A 21 -11.63 3.89 -2.86
C ILE A 21 -10.37 4.64 -2.41
N ALA A 22 -10.50 5.94 -2.14
CA ALA A 22 -9.48 6.70 -1.42
C ALA A 22 -9.22 6.08 -0.04
N GLN A 23 -7.96 6.07 0.41
CA GLN A 23 -7.57 5.58 1.73
C GLN A 23 -8.27 6.44 2.80
N THR A 24 -9.04 5.83 3.69
CA THR A 24 -9.93 6.56 4.62
C THR A 24 -9.24 6.99 5.91
N ASN A 25 -7.97 6.64 6.06
CA ASN A 25 -7.16 6.75 7.28
C ASN A 25 -7.90 6.21 8.51
N THR A 26 -8.75 5.20 8.32
CA THR A 26 -9.61 4.64 9.37
C THR A 26 -9.47 3.12 9.42
N ILE A 27 -9.26 2.57 10.61
CA ILE A 27 -9.08 1.14 10.85
C ILE A 27 -10.29 0.58 11.58
N LEU A 28 -10.88 -0.48 11.05
CA LEU A 28 -11.94 -1.21 11.75
C LEU A 28 -11.29 -2.18 12.73
N MET A 29 -11.52 -1.98 14.03
CA MET A 29 -11.01 -2.86 15.08
C MET A 29 -12.17 -3.57 15.76
N PHE A 30 -12.25 -4.89 15.60
CA PHE A 30 -13.16 -5.72 16.36
C PHE A 30 -12.52 -6.18 17.67
N ILE A 31 -13.26 -6.02 18.77
CA ILE A 31 -12.96 -6.63 20.06
C ILE A 31 -14.12 -7.55 20.49
N PRO A 32 -13.84 -8.73 21.08
CA PRO A 32 -14.91 -9.58 21.62
C PRO A 32 -15.68 -8.86 22.73
N HIS A 33 -16.93 -9.25 22.95
CA HIS A 33 -17.77 -8.62 23.98
C HIS A 33 -17.25 -8.90 25.39
N GLU A 34 -16.78 -10.12 25.63
CA GLU A 34 -16.14 -10.48 26.88
C GLU A 34 -14.68 -10.90 26.68
N GLU A 35 -13.89 -10.79 27.74
CA GLU A 35 -12.53 -11.33 27.81
C GLU A 35 -11.61 -10.85 26.67
N VAL A 36 -11.57 -9.54 26.43
CA VAL A 36 -10.56 -8.89 25.56
C VAL A 36 -9.22 -8.86 26.28
N TYR A 37 -8.14 -9.33 25.65
CA TYR A 37 -6.81 -9.20 26.25
C TYR A 37 -6.29 -7.76 26.11
N TYR A 38 -6.12 -7.07 27.24
CA TYR A 38 -5.95 -5.62 27.23
C TYR A 38 -4.71 -5.12 26.45
N SER A 39 -3.55 -5.77 26.60
CA SER A 39 -2.32 -5.35 25.91
C SER A 39 -2.39 -5.49 24.39
N GLU A 40 -3.16 -6.45 23.88
CA GLU A 40 -3.36 -6.64 22.44
C GLU A 40 -4.16 -5.48 21.85
N TYR A 41 -5.22 -5.07 22.55
CA TYR A 41 -6.05 -3.92 22.20
C TYR A 41 -5.25 -2.61 22.27
N ILE A 42 -4.77 -2.25 23.48
CA ILE A 42 -4.34 -0.87 23.73
C ILE A 42 -3.06 -0.54 22.98
N VAL A 43 -2.10 -1.48 22.89
CA VAL A 43 -0.83 -1.22 22.20
C VAL A 43 -1.05 -1.07 20.69
N MET A 44 -1.92 -1.90 20.10
CA MET A 44 -2.25 -1.80 18.68
C MET A 44 -2.98 -0.48 18.38
N LYS A 45 -3.98 -0.12 19.18
CA LYS A 45 -4.72 1.13 19.02
C LYS A 45 -3.80 2.35 19.09
N GLU A 46 -2.97 2.45 20.13
CA GLU A 46 -2.07 3.59 20.32
C GLU A 46 -1.01 3.68 19.21
N ALA A 47 -0.51 2.54 18.71
CA ALA A 47 0.44 2.53 17.59
C ALA A 47 -0.18 3.07 16.29
N LEU A 48 -1.44 2.69 16.00
CA LEU A 48 -2.17 3.17 14.83
C LEU A 48 -2.50 4.67 14.93
N GLU A 49 -2.97 5.12 16.10
CA GLU A 49 -3.29 6.53 16.32
C GLU A 49 -2.05 7.42 16.31
N ALA A 50 -0.93 6.95 16.89
CA ALA A 50 0.36 7.65 16.83
C ALA A 50 0.88 7.81 15.38
N THR A 51 0.41 6.99 14.44
CA THR A 51 0.81 7.01 13.04
C THR A 51 -0.20 7.65 12.10
N GLY A 52 -1.26 8.26 12.65
CA GLY A 52 -2.22 9.08 11.92
C GLY A 52 -3.55 8.40 11.59
N TYR A 53 -3.76 7.15 12.01
CA TYR A 53 -5.02 6.45 11.75
C TYR A 53 -6.06 6.70 12.84
N THR A 54 -7.32 6.80 12.43
CA THR A 54 -8.46 6.72 13.36
C THR A 54 -8.84 5.26 13.58
N VAL A 55 -9.06 4.82 14.81
CA VAL A 55 -9.46 3.44 15.12
C VAL A 55 -10.93 3.39 15.52
N ASP A 56 -11.76 2.76 14.68
CA ASP A 56 -13.17 2.51 14.98
C ASP A 56 -13.33 1.16 15.70
N VAL A 57 -13.54 1.22 17.02
CA VAL A 57 -13.65 0.04 17.87
C VAL A 57 -15.08 -0.48 17.89
N ARG A 58 -15.32 -1.65 17.32
CA ARG A 58 -16.63 -2.33 17.26
C ARG A 58 -16.64 -3.62 18.07
N SER A 59 -17.82 -4.02 18.52
CA SER A 59 -18.02 -5.32 19.17
C SER A 59 -19.36 -5.94 18.76
N SER A 60 -19.70 -7.11 19.27
CA SER A 60 -21.01 -7.74 19.07
C SER A 60 -22.08 -7.19 20.02
N SER A 61 -21.72 -6.29 20.93
CA SER A 61 -22.60 -5.56 21.84
C SER A 61 -22.30 -4.06 21.75
N ALA A 62 -23.28 -3.21 22.08
CA ALA A 62 -23.09 -1.77 22.24
C ALA A 62 -22.63 -1.41 23.67
N ASN A 63 -22.62 -2.37 24.59
CA ASN A 63 -22.07 -2.20 25.93
C ASN A 63 -20.53 -2.24 25.90
N PRO A 64 -19.85 -1.64 26.90
CA PRO A 64 -18.41 -1.77 27.02
C PRO A 64 -17.97 -3.23 27.11
N SER A 65 -16.95 -3.60 26.34
CA SER A 65 -16.39 -4.95 26.36
C SER A 65 -15.61 -5.21 27.64
N SER A 66 -15.78 -6.39 28.24
CA SER A 66 -14.98 -6.79 29.40
C SER A 66 -13.54 -7.11 28.98
N THR A 67 -12.59 -6.78 29.82
CA THR A 67 -11.16 -6.93 29.52
C THR A 67 -10.43 -7.56 30.69
N TYR A 68 -9.34 -8.27 30.39
CA TYR A 68 -8.49 -8.90 31.39
C TYR A 68 -7.02 -8.88 30.96
N MET A 69 -6.16 -9.10 31.94
CA MET A 69 -4.80 -9.61 31.76
C MET A 69 -4.58 -10.67 32.83
N ALA A 70 -3.62 -11.58 32.61
CA ALA A 70 -3.34 -12.62 33.60
C ALA A 70 -2.96 -11.99 34.96
N ALA A 71 -3.36 -12.59 36.07
CA ALA A 71 -3.13 -12.02 37.41
C ALA A 71 -1.63 -11.79 37.73
N SER A 72 -0.74 -12.59 37.12
CA SER A 72 0.72 -12.42 37.19
C SER A 72 1.28 -11.34 36.24
N GLN A 73 0.42 -10.67 35.49
CA GLN A 73 0.67 -9.74 34.39
C GLN A 73 -0.40 -8.62 34.41
N SER A 74 -0.68 -8.08 35.61
CA SER A 74 -1.86 -7.24 35.85
C SER A 74 -1.79 -5.83 35.23
N THR A 75 -0.67 -5.46 34.62
CA THR A 75 -0.44 -4.17 33.94
C THR A 75 0.40 -4.38 32.68
N ILE A 76 0.43 -3.38 31.80
CA ILE A 76 1.34 -3.37 30.63
C ILE A 76 2.80 -3.47 31.09
N GLU A 77 3.19 -2.73 32.13
CA GLU A 77 4.54 -2.79 32.71
C GLU A 77 4.94 -4.21 33.14
N ILE A 78 4.10 -4.88 33.93
CA ILE A 78 4.40 -6.23 34.42
C ILE A 78 4.47 -7.22 33.25
N THR A 79 3.60 -7.05 32.25
CA THR A 79 3.56 -7.91 31.06
C THR A 79 4.80 -7.74 30.20
N ALA A 80 5.22 -6.50 29.96
CA ALA A 80 6.44 -6.19 29.22
C ALA A 80 7.68 -6.78 29.92
N ASN A 81 7.73 -6.72 31.26
CA ASN A 81 8.83 -7.27 32.06
C ASN A 81 8.79 -8.81 32.17
N ALA A 82 7.63 -9.44 31.92
CA ALA A 82 7.51 -10.90 31.94
C ALA A 82 8.07 -11.55 30.65
N LEU A 83 8.25 -10.77 29.57
CA LEU A 83 8.92 -11.25 28.38
C LEU A 83 10.41 -11.43 28.67
N SER A 84 10.89 -12.68 28.59
CA SER A 84 12.29 -13.02 28.80
C SER A 84 13.20 -12.11 27.96
N GLY A 85 14.17 -11.48 28.62
CA GLY A 85 15.16 -10.54 28.06
C GLY A 85 14.62 -9.32 27.35
N SER A 86 13.38 -8.97 27.62
CA SER A 86 12.90 -7.63 27.41
C SER A 86 12.64 -6.96 28.77
N SER A 87 12.14 -5.73 28.71
CA SER A 87 11.74 -4.93 29.84
C SER A 87 10.72 -3.89 29.39
N TYR A 88 10.02 -3.30 30.35
CA TYR A 88 9.14 -2.18 30.07
C TYR A 88 9.87 -0.97 29.47
N LEU A 89 11.11 -0.69 29.90
CA LEU A 89 11.92 0.36 29.29
C LEU A 89 12.23 0.06 27.80
N GLN A 90 12.56 -1.19 27.48
CA GLN A 90 12.77 -1.59 26.08
C GLN A 90 11.49 -1.49 25.25
N PHE A 91 10.33 -1.84 25.81
CA PHE A 91 9.05 -1.65 25.15
C PHE A 91 8.76 -0.16 24.85
N THR A 92 8.89 0.71 25.84
CA THR A 92 8.58 2.14 25.67
C THR A 92 9.55 2.83 24.69
N ASN A 93 10.83 2.46 24.70
CA ASN A 93 11.79 2.90 23.69
C ASN A 93 11.42 2.39 22.30
N GLN A 94 11.11 1.09 22.17
CA GLN A 94 10.67 0.50 20.91
C GLN A 94 9.43 1.22 20.36
N PHE A 95 8.42 1.47 21.19
CA PHE A 95 7.22 2.18 20.77
C PHE A 95 7.54 3.58 20.21
N ALA A 96 8.41 4.33 20.90
CA ALA A 96 8.85 5.64 20.45
C ALA A 96 9.66 5.60 19.14
N GLU A 97 10.54 4.62 18.99
CA GLU A 97 11.34 4.42 17.78
C GLU A 97 10.47 4.05 16.57
N LEU A 98 9.49 3.16 16.76
CA LEU A 98 8.65 2.66 15.66
C LEU A 98 7.57 3.65 15.22
N PHE A 99 6.98 4.40 16.17
CA PHE A 99 5.79 5.21 15.91
C PHE A 99 6.04 6.71 16.05
N GLY A 100 7.27 7.14 16.37
CA GLY A 100 7.64 8.54 16.50
C GLY A 100 7.02 9.27 17.70
N SER A 101 6.34 8.53 18.60
CA SER A 101 5.63 9.08 19.76
C SER A 101 5.91 8.26 21.02
N PRO A 102 6.14 8.89 22.19
CA PRO A 102 6.36 8.14 23.43
C PRO A 102 5.08 7.40 23.87
N TRP A 103 5.26 6.24 24.53
CA TRP A 103 4.16 5.49 25.15
C TRP A 103 3.47 6.32 26.25
N ASP A 104 2.14 6.40 26.22
CA ASP A 104 1.35 7.00 27.31
C ASP A 104 1.20 6.01 28.48
N GLN A 105 1.87 6.31 29.59
CA GLN A 105 1.83 5.49 30.80
C GLN A 105 0.43 5.42 31.45
N SER A 106 -0.48 6.35 31.12
CA SER A 106 -1.86 6.27 31.59
C SER A 106 -2.56 4.98 31.12
N ASN A 107 -2.11 4.41 30.01
CA ASN A 107 -2.60 3.18 29.41
C ASN A 107 -2.05 1.91 30.09
N ASP A 108 -1.16 2.00 31.08
CA ASP A 108 -0.59 0.81 31.74
C ASP A 108 -1.61 0.03 32.58
N THR A 109 -2.68 0.69 33.02
CA THR A 109 -3.68 0.11 33.91
C THR A 109 -4.95 -0.25 33.14
N ILE A 110 -5.50 -1.41 33.44
CA ILE A 110 -6.75 -1.90 32.83
C ILE A 110 -7.93 -1.02 33.27
N PRO A 111 -8.76 -0.52 32.34
CA PRO A 111 -9.97 0.23 32.67
C PRO A 111 -11.00 -0.63 33.43
N VAL A 112 -11.42 -0.16 34.61
CA VAL A 112 -12.44 -0.87 35.43
C VAL A 112 -13.80 -0.93 34.73
N ALA A 113 -14.12 0.06 33.89
CA ALA A 113 -15.39 0.15 33.18
C ALA A 113 -15.45 -0.74 31.91
N GLY A 114 -14.36 -1.45 31.58
CA GLY A 114 -14.23 -2.13 30.29
C GLY A 114 -13.77 -1.18 29.18
N ILE A 115 -13.70 -1.71 27.96
CA ILE A 115 -13.32 -0.96 26.76
C ILE A 115 -14.58 -0.40 26.12
N ALA A 116 -14.64 0.92 25.92
CA ALA A 116 -15.75 1.55 25.20
C ALA A 116 -15.72 1.17 23.72
N VAL A 117 -16.92 0.99 23.13
CA VAL A 117 -17.10 0.62 21.72
C VAL A 117 -17.95 1.68 21.01
N SER A 118 -17.67 1.93 19.74
CA SER A 118 -18.39 2.88 18.88
C SER A 118 -19.75 2.35 18.41
N GLY A 119 -19.99 1.05 18.53
CA GLY A 119 -21.25 0.39 18.17
C GLY A 119 -21.07 -1.07 17.78
N LEU A 120 -22.09 -1.63 17.13
CA LEU A 120 -22.12 -3.03 16.74
C LEU A 120 -21.30 -3.27 15.46
N ILE A 121 -20.63 -4.42 15.38
CA ILE A 121 -19.95 -4.87 14.15
C ILE A 121 -20.97 -5.15 13.03
N GLN A 122 -22.21 -5.51 13.42
CA GLN A 122 -23.32 -5.74 12.51
C GLN A 122 -23.80 -4.48 11.80
N ASP A 123 -23.50 -3.28 12.34
CA ASP A 123 -23.87 -2.00 11.73
C ASP A 123 -22.95 -1.60 10.58
N ILE A 124 -21.78 -2.23 10.45
CA ILE A 124 -20.83 -1.95 9.37
C ILE A 124 -21.37 -2.55 8.07
N ALA A 125 -21.65 -1.73 7.06
CA ALA A 125 -22.15 -2.24 5.78
C ALA A 125 -21.10 -3.12 5.09
N ASP A 126 -19.92 -2.55 4.86
CA ASP A 126 -18.77 -3.09 4.15
C ASP A 126 -17.48 -2.39 4.61
N MET A 127 -16.36 -2.73 3.98
CA MET A 127 -15.02 -2.22 4.26
C MET A 127 -14.67 -0.98 3.44
N SER A 128 -15.61 -0.37 2.70
CA SER A 128 -15.32 0.81 1.87
C SER A 128 -14.79 1.98 2.69
N ALA A 129 -15.29 2.17 3.92
CA ALA A 129 -14.90 3.22 4.84
C ALA A 129 -13.63 2.95 5.66
N TYR A 130 -12.93 1.83 5.44
CA TYR A 130 -11.82 1.37 6.29
C TYR A 130 -10.62 0.89 5.49
N ASP A 131 -9.39 1.06 5.99
CA ASP A 131 -8.17 0.62 5.31
C ASP A 131 -7.73 -0.80 5.72
N ALA A 132 -8.15 -1.26 6.89
CA ALA A 132 -7.90 -2.61 7.37
C ALA A 132 -8.97 -3.08 8.37
N LEU A 133 -9.04 -4.40 8.53
CA LEU A 133 -9.77 -5.06 9.62
C LEU A 133 -8.77 -5.66 10.61
N ILE A 134 -8.91 -5.35 11.89
CA ILE A 134 -8.14 -5.95 12.98
C ILE A 134 -9.09 -6.67 13.93
N VAL A 135 -8.76 -7.91 14.28
CA VAL A 135 -9.43 -8.65 15.35
C VAL A 135 -8.48 -8.84 16.52
N VAL A 136 -8.80 -8.19 17.64
CA VAL A 136 -8.07 -8.34 18.90
C VAL A 136 -8.37 -9.70 19.52
N GLY A 137 -7.37 -10.32 20.15
CA GLY A 137 -7.53 -11.60 20.83
C GLY A 137 -8.07 -11.49 22.26
N GLY A 138 -7.59 -12.39 23.11
CA GLY A 138 -8.27 -12.79 24.35
C GLY A 138 -9.18 -14.01 24.17
N THR A 139 -9.47 -14.71 25.26
CA THR A 139 -10.23 -15.97 25.21
C THR A 139 -11.66 -15.81 24.69
N GLY A 140 -12.25 -14.62 24.85
CA GLY A 140 -13.58 -14.34 24.31
C GLY A 140 -13.64 -14.28 22.79
N ALA A 141 -12.50 -14.04 22.11
CA ALA A 141 -12.46 -14.08 20.64
C ALA A 141 -12.80 -15.48 20.10
N LEU A 142 -12.52 -16.54 20.88
CA LEU A 142 -12.79 -17.93 20.47
C LEU A 142 -14.27 -18.22 20.17
N ALA A 143 -15.19 -17.44 20.74
CA ALA A 143 -16.63 -17.57 20.53
C ALA A 143 -17.07 -17.23 19.10
N TYR A 144 -16.27 -16.49 18.33
CA TYR A 144 -16.62 -15.98 17.01
C TYR A 144 -16.01 -16.79 15.85
N ARG A 145 -15.68 -18.06 16.08
CA ARG A 145 -15.21 -18.98 15.03
C ARG A 145 -16.38 -19.52 14.22
N ILE A 146 -16.21 -19.65 12.90
CA ILE A 146 -17.19 -20.33 12.03
C ILE A 146 -16.98 -21.85 12.08
N ASP A 147 -17.45 -22.46 13.17
CA ASP A 147 -17.33 -23.91 13.43
C ASP A 147 -18.66 -24.62 13.72
N ALA A 148 -19.78 -23.90 13.56
CA ALA A 148 -21.15 -24.32 13.84
C ALA A 148 -21.47 -24.62 15.32
N ASN A 149 -20.58 -24.28 16.26
CA ASN A 149 -20.81 -24.44 17.69
C ASN A 149 -20.79 -23.08 18.41
N TYR A 150 -21.96 -22.47 18.55
CA TYR A 150 -22.11 -21.19 19.24
C TYR A 150 -22.74 -21.37 20.61
N SER A 151 -22.26 -20.60 21.58
CA SER A 151 -22.80 -20.50 22.93
C SER A 151 -23.05 -19.05 23.30
N ASP A 152 -23.86 -18.83 24.33
CA ASP A 152 -24.05 -17.51 24.90
C ASP A 152 -22.71 -16.94 25.41
N GLN A 153 -22.53 -15.62 25.32
CA GLN A 153 -21.36 -14.88 25.81
C GLN A 153 -21.83 -13.63 26.54
N GLY A 154 -21.68 -13.58 27.86
CA GLY A 154 -22.28 -12.53 28.69
C GLY A 154 -23.79 -12.46 28.50
N GLU A 155 -24.28 -11.29 28.09
CA GLU A 155 -25.68 -11.08 27.75
C GLU A 155 -26.08 -11.51 26.33
N LEU A 156 -25.11 -11.85 25.47
CA LEU A 156 -25.37 -12.22 24.09
C LEU A 156 -25.80 -13.68 24.00
N SER A 157 -26.87 -13.92 23.28
CA SER A 157 -27.30 -15.28 22.92
C SER A 157 -26.35 -15.91 21.89
N ALA A 158 -26.31 -17.24 21.85
CA ALA A 158 -25.56 -17.99 20.84
C ALA A 158 -25.88 -17.54 19.39
N GLY A 159 -27.12 -17.14 19.11
CA GLY A 159 -27.51 -16.61 17.80
C GLY A 159 -26.92 -15.22 17.50
N GLU A 160 -26.80 -14.35 18.50
CA GLU A 160 -26.15 -13.03 18.34
C GLU A 160 -24.65 -13.17 18.15
N VAL A 161 -24.01 -14.09 18.87
CA VAL A 161 -22.59 -14.45 18.69
C VAL A 161 -22.37 -15.02 17.28
N GLN A 162 -23.22 -15.93 16.82
CA GLN A 162 -23.18 -16.45 15.46
C GLN A 162 -23.28 -15.33 14.40
N ASN A 163 -24.27 -14.43 14.54
CA ASN A 163 -24.45 -13.33 13.60
C ASN A 163 -23.22 -12.41 13.54
N ALA A 164 -22.59 -12.14 14.68
CA ALA A 164 -21.35 -11.35 14.73
C ALA A 164 -20.18 -12.10 14.05
N ALA A 165 -20.04 -13.40 14.30
CA ALA A 165 -19.00 -14.23 13.68
C ALA A 165 -19.13 -14.26 12.14
N GLU A 166 -20.35 -14.47 11.64
CA GLU A 166 -20.66 -14.46 10.21
C GLU A 166 -20.39 -13.10 9.57
N LYS A 167 -20.71 -12.01 10.28
CA LYS A 167 -20.40 -10.65 9.84
C LYS A 167 -18.89 -10.39 9.76
N LEU A 168 -18.11 -10.86 10.73
CA LEU A 168 -16.65 -10.75 10.68
C LEU A 168 -16.06 -11.51 9.51
N ASN A 169 -16.55 -12.72 9.22
CA ASN A 169 -16.13 -13.45 8.02
C ASN A 169 -16.46 -12.66 6.75
N GLN A 170 -17.66 -12.08 6.65
CA GLN A 170 -18.05 -11.25 5.52
C GLN A 170 -17.12 -10.04 5.33
N LEU A 171 -16.84 -9.29 6.40
CA LEU A 171 -15.97 -8.11 6.34
C LEU A 171 -14.52 -8.47 6.03
N ALA A 172 -14.02 -9.62 6.52
CA ALA A 172 -12.69 -10.10 6.18
C ALA A 172 -12.58 -10.43 4.68
N LEU A 173 -13.58 -11.11 4.11
CA LEU A 173 -13.61 -11.38 2.67
C LEU A 173 -13.66 -10.08 1.86
N ASP A 174 -14.50 -9.14 2.26
CA ASP A 174 -14.66 -7.84 1.59
C ASP A 174 -13.39 -6.96 1.63
N ALA A 175 -12.70 -6.95 2.78
CA ALA A 175 -11.39 -6.32 2.91
C ALA A 175 -10.40 -6.93 1.90
N LEU A 176 -10.27 -8.26 1.90
CA LEU A 176 -9.27 -8.95 1.11
C LEU A 176 -9.57 -8.89 -0.39
N SER A 177 -10.83 -8.92 -0.83
CA SER A 177 -11.19 -8.73 -2.24
C SER A 177 -10.91 -7.32 -2.77
N SER A 178 -10.68 -6.37 -1.85
CA SER A 178 -10.35 -4.98 -2.14
C SER A 178 -8.87 -4.64 -1.82
N ASN A 179 -8.01 -5.67 -1.68
CA ASN A 179 -6.59 -5.54 -1.32
C ASN A 179 -6.32 -4.85 0.04
N LYS A 180 -7.29 -4.86 0.95
CA LYS A 180 -7.14 -4.32 2.31
C LYS A 180 -6.65 -5.41 3.25
N PRO A 181 -5.59 -5.18 4.05
CA PRO A 181 -5.07 -6.20 4.93
C PRO A 181 -6.04 -6.52 6.08
N VAL A 182 -6.00 -7.78 6.52
CA VAL A 182 -6.71 -8.23 7.71
C VAL A 182 -5.71 -8.76 8.72
N MET A 183 -5.83 -8.37 9.98
CA MET A 183 -4.98 -8.84 11.07
C MET A 183 -5.81 -9.53 12.16
N THR A 184 -5.31 -10.65 12.67
CA THR A 184 -5.91 -11.36 13.81
C THR A 184 -4.86 -11.69 14.87
N GLN A 185 -5.16 -11.43 16.15
CA GLN A 185 -4.15 -11.48 17.22
C GLN A 185 -4.33 -12.67 18.17
N CYS A 186 -3.24 -13.34 18.56
CA CYS A 186 -3.20 -14.32 19.66
C CYS A 186 -4.28 -15.41 19.58
N HIS A 187 -5.31 -15.39 20.44
CA HIS A 187 -6.47 -16.30 20.35
C HIS A 187 -7.38 -15.93 19.18
N GLY A 188 -7.53 -14.64 18.89
CA GLY A 188 -8.20 -14.10 17.71
C GLY A 188 -7.57 -14.58 16.40
N ALA A 189 -6.27 -14.92 16.39
CA ALA A 189 -5.60 -15.52 15.24
C ALA A 189 -6.29 -16.79 14.72
N SER A 190 -7.04 -17.49 15.58
CA SER A 190 -7.82 -18.64 15.15
C SER A 190 -9.00 -18.29 14.22
N LEU A 191 -9.52 -17.05 14.25
CA LEU A 191 -10.64 -16.66 13.39
C LEU A 191 -10.27 -16.74 11.91
N SER A 192 -9.07 -16.32 11.52
CA SER A 192 -8.64 -16.40 10.12
C SER A 192 -8.52 -17.84 9.61
N ALA A 193 -8.19 -18.79 10.48
CA ALA A 193 -8.26 -20.23 10.18
C ALA A 193 -9.71 -20.75 10.06
N PHE A 194 -10.65 -20.12 10.76
CA PHE A 194 -12.06 -20.50 10.73
C PHE A 194 -12.92 -19.72 9.75
N TRP A 195 -12.43 -18.61 9.19
CA TRP A 195 -13.10 -17.93 8.11
C TRP A 195 -13.22 -18.83 6.88
N ARG A 196 -14.33 -18.66 6.17
CA ARG A 196 -14.80 -19.61 5.16
C ARG A 196 -14.96 -18.91 3.81
N ILE A 197 -14.39 -19.52 2.78
CA ILE A 197 -14.55 -19.09 1.40
C ILE A 197 -15.92 -19.58 0.88
N PRO A 198 -16.86 -18.67 0.52
CA PRO A 198 -18.17 -19.07 0.03
C PRO A 198 -18.10 -19.96 -1.21
N GLY A 199 -18.99 -20.95 -1.30
CA GLY A 199 -19.11 -21.84 -2.47
C GLY A 199 -18.06 -22.96 -2.54
N THR A 200 -17.10 -23.01 -1.63
CA THR A 200 -16.17 -24.13 -1.48
C THR A 200 -16.70 -25.16 -0.48
N VAL A 201 -16.28 -26.42 -0.59
CA VAL A 201 -16.63 -27.49 0.38
C VAL A 201 -15.45 -28.46 0.47
N GLY A 202 -15.05 -28.79 1.71
CA GLY A 202 -14.03 -29.78 2.02
C GLY A 202 -14.50 -30.80 3.06
N PRO A 203 -13.66 -31.80 3.40
CA PRO A 203 -13.96 -32.76 4.45
C PRO A 203 -13.89 -32.13 5.85
N GLY A 204 -14.56 -32.76 6.83
CA GLY A 204 -14.42 -32.40 8.25
C GLY A 204 -14.84 -30.96 8.57
N ALA A 205 -13.91 -30.19 9.15
CA ALA A 205 -14.15 -28.80 9.54
C ALA A 205 -14.40 -27.88 8.32
N GLU A 206 -13.94 -28.27 7.13
CA GLU A 206 -14.18 -27.54 5.88
C GLU A 206 -15.52 -27.87 5.21
N SER A 207 -16.39 -28.64 5.87
CA SER A 207 -17.79 -28.83 5.42
C SER A 207 -18.58 -27.51 5.38
N LEU A 208 -18.10 -26.48 6.08
CA LEU A 208 -18.62 -25.11 6.07
C LEU A 208 -17.91 -24.20 5.02
N GLY A 209 -16.96 -24.73 4.26
CA GLY A 209 -16.11 -24.00 3.33
C GLY A 209 -14.62 -24.19 3.63
N TYR A 210 -13.76 -23.98 2.63
CA TYR A 210 -12.32 -23.94 2.81
C TYR A 210 -11.93 -22.83 3.78
N SER A 211 -10.93 -23.12 4.61
CA SER A 211 -10.25 -22.11 5.41
C SER A 211 -9.69 -21.01 4.50
N LEU A 212 -9.86 -19.76 4.91
CA LEU A 212 -9.29 -18.62 4.19
C LEU A 212 -7.77 -18.69 4.10
N VAL A 213 -7.10 -19.30 5.09
CA VAL A 213 -5.65 -19.48 5.16
C VAL A 213 -5.23 -20.93 4.88
N LYS A 214 -6.06 -21.72 4.20
CA LYS A 214 -5.71 -23.09 3.77
C LYS A 214 -4.40 -23.07 2.98
N ASN A 215 -3.50 -24.01 3.25
CA ASN A 215 -2.11 -24.11 2.79
C ASN A 215 -1.19 -22.92 3.17
N GLY A 216 -1.72 -21.90 3.83
CA GLY A 216 -0.99 -20.71 4.28
C GLY A 216 -0.31 -20.91 5.63
N TYR A 217 0.45 -19.90 6.04
CA TYR A 217 1.26 -19.91 7.26
C TYR A 217 0.68 -18.97 8.31
N VAL A 218 0.49 -19.48 9.53
CA VAL A 218 -0.12 -18.72 10.62
C VAL A 218 0.65 -18.89 11.94
N THR A 219 0.66 -17.84 12.75
CA THR A 219 1.03 -17.87 14.16
C THR A 219 -0.20 -17.52 15.01
N GLY A 220 -0.11 -17.70 16.33
CA GLY A 220 -1.22 -17.50 17.25
C GLY A 220 -0.86 -17.97 18.65
N PHE A 221 -1.78 -17.78 19.60
CA PHE A 221 -1.58 -18.26 20.98
C PHE A 221 -1.16 -19.73 20.93
N PRO A 222 -0.06 -20.14 21.60
CA PRO A 222 0.49 -21.47 21.45
C PRO A 222 -0.57 -22.51 21.76
N PHE A 223 -1.05 -23.16 20.69
CA PHE A 223 -2.04 -24.21 20.80
C PHE A 223 -1.43 -25.33 21.64
N PRO A 224 -2.07 -25.78 22.74
CA PRO A 224 -1.64 -27.03 23.35
C PRO A 224 -1.61 -28.12 22.27
N ALA A 225 -0.60 -28.99 22.28
CA ALA A 225 -0.32 -29.93 21.19
C ALA A 225 -1.53 -30.81 20.78
N SER A 226 -2.50 -30.98 21.67
CA SER A 226 -3.77 -31.67 21.42
C SER A 226 -4.74 -30.90 20.51
N LEU A 227 -4.72 -29.56 20.52
CA LEU A 227 -5.52 -28.71 19.63
C LEU A 227 -4.81 -28.46 18.29
N LEU A 228 -3.48 -28.42 18.29
CA LEU A 228 -2.67 -28.21 17.07
C LEU A 228 -2.96 -29.28 16.01
N THR A 229 -3.00 -30.56 16.40
CA THR A 229 -3.31 -31.69 15.49
C THR A 229 -4.69 -31.56 14.82
N ASN A 230 -5.68 -30.99 15.53
CA ASN A 230 -7.02 -30.79 14.98
C ASN A 230 -7.09 -29.60 14.01
N TYR A 231 -6.28 -28.56 14.20
CA TYR A 231 -6.27 -27.40 13.29
C TYR A 231 -5.47 -27.66 12.02
N THR A 232 -4.24 -28.14 12.17
CA THR A 232 -3.32 -28.34 11.05
C THR A 232 -3.81 -29.41 10.09
N THR A 233 -4.35 -30.52 10.62
CA THR A 233 -4.79 -31.66 9.81
C THR A 233 -6.22 -31.49 9.30
N ALA A 234 -7.09 -30.73 9.99
CA ALA A 234 -8.49 -30.58 9.57
C ALA A 234 -8.72 -29.39 8.63
N LEU A 235 -7.82 -28.39 8.62
CA LEU A 235 -7.94 -27.18 7.80
C LEU A 235 -6.75 -26.99 6.83
N ASP A 236 -5.81 -27.94 6.81
CA ASP A 236 -4.57 -27.90 6.01
C ASP A 236 -3.79 -26.58 6.16
N ILE A 237 -3.51 -26.15 7.39
CA ILE A 237 -2.76 -24.91 7.68
C ILE A 237 -1.35 -25.21 8.20
N ASN A 238 -0.39 -24.32 7.94
CA ASN A 238 1.02 -24.44 8.36
C ASN A 238 1.31 -23.53 9.57
N PRO A 239 1.29 -24.03 10.82
CA PRO A 239 1.55 -23.18 11.97
C PRO A 239 3.05 -22.93 12.17
N VAL A 240 3.41 -21.70 12.49
CA VAL A 240 4.79 -21.27 12.79
C VAL A 240 4.84 -20.67 14.19
N ALA A 241 4.76 -21.55 15.19
CA ALA A 241 4.59 -21.17 16.60
C ALA A 241 5.71 -20.29 17.20
N GLN A 242 6.84 -20.14 16.50
CA GLN A 242 7.95 -19.31 16.95
C GLN A 242 7.83 -17.85 16.49
N ASP A 243 7.06 -17.58 15.43
CA ASP A 243 6.99 -16.25 14.83
C ASP A 243 6.10 -15.32 15.63
N ARG A 244 6.54 -14.07 15.81
CA ARG A 244 5.72 -13.02 16.44
C ARG A 244 4.55 -12.62 15.56
N VAL A 245 4.81 -12.51 14.26
CA VAL A 245 3.87 -12.09 13.22
C VAL A 245 4.14 -12.91 11.98
N THR A 246 3.09 -13.36 11.29
CA THR A 246 3.20 -13.91 9.94
C THR A 246 2.41 -13.06 8.97
N ILE A 247 2.85 -13.03 7.72
CA ILE A 247 2.11 -12.52 6.58
C ILE A 247 1.79 -13.70 5.67
N SER A 248 0.50 -13.96 5.45
CA SER A 248 0.03 -14.96 4.51
C SER A 248 -0.96 -14.32 3.52
N SER A 249 -1.39 -15.12 2.55
CA SER A 249 -2.36 -14.74 1.53
C SER A 249 -3.61 -15.60 1.66
N PRO A 250 -4.78 -15.13 1.19
CA PRO A 250 -5.96 -15.97 1.08
C PRO A 250 -5.68 -17.21 0.23
N HIS A 251 -6.35 -18.32 0.49
CA HIS A 251 -6.24 -19.52 -0.34
C HIS A 251 -6.66 -19.22 -1.79
N SER A 252 -6.01 -19.86 -2.77
CA SER A 252 -6.20 -19.61 -4.21
C SER A 252 -7.61 -19.88 -4.75
N SER A 253 -8.50 -20.45 -3.95
CA SER A 253 -9.94 -20.55 -4.29
C SER A 253 -10.72 -19.28 -3.97
N PHE A 254 -10.12 -18.32 -3.26
CA PHE A 254 -10.66 -16.99 -3.06
C PHE A 254 -10.17 -16.09 -4.20
N TYR A 255 -11.09 -15.36 -4.82
CA TYR A 255 -10.81 -14.51 -5.96
C TYR A 255 -11.03 -13.05 -5.57
N ASP A 256 -10.27 -12.16 -6.19
CA ASP A 256 -10.50 -10.73 -6.06
C ASP A 256 -11.74 -10.29 -6.84
N THR A 257 -12.04 -8.99 -6.72
CA THR A 257 -13.15 -8.34 -7.44
C THR A 257 -13.00 -8.46 -8.98
N TYR A 258 -11.81 -8.78 -9.49
CA TYR A 258 -11.48 -8.92 -10.90
C TYR A 258 -11.47 -10.37 -11.40
N GLY A 259 -11.72 -11.33 -10.52
CA GLY A 259 -11.79 -12.75 -10.86
C GLY A 259 -10.43 -13.43 -10.97
N ALA A 260 -9.37 -12.84 -10.42
CA ALA A 260 -8.07 -13.47 -10.30
C ALA A 260 -7.88 -14.17 -8.95
N PRO A 261 -7.18 -15.32 -8.89
CA PRO A 261 -6.92 -16.01 -7.64
C PRO A 261 -6.09 -15.14 -6.68
N LEU A 262 -6.61 -14.84 -5.49
CA LEU A 262 -5.91 -14.04 -4.46
C LEU A 262 -4.79 -14.78 -3.73
N GLY A 263 -4.66 -16.09 -3.96
CA GLY A 263 -3.58 -16.91 -3.43
C GLY A 263 -2.22 -16.67 -4.05
N SER A 264 -2.07 -15.60 -4.82
CA SER A 264 -0.86 -15.22 -5.53
C SER A 264 0.05 -14.26 -4.76
N GLY A 265 -0.31 -13.87 -3.52
CA GLY A 265 0.51 -12.94 -2.74
C GLY A 265 0.06 -11.48 -2.81
N MET A 266 -1.15 -11.18 -3.28
CA MET A 266 -1.66 -9.80 -3.38
C MET A 266 -2.19 -9.32 -2.02
N SER A 267 -3.36 -9.83 -1.60
CA SER A 267 -3.99 -9.46 -0.33
C SER A 267 -3.32 -10.13 0.87
N LYS A 268 -3.24 -9.43 2.00
CA LYS A 268 -2.49 -9.88 3.18
C LYS A 268 -3.35 -10.21 4.38
N ILE A 269 -3.10 -11.38 4.94
CA ILE A 269 -3.64 -11.84 6.22
C ILE A 269 -2.46 -11.91 7.20
N LEU A 270 -2.53 -11.09 8.24
CA LEU A 270 -1.55 -11.05 9.31
C LEU A 270 -2.08 -11.83 10.51
N THR A 271 -1.22 -12.65 11.11
CA THR A 271 -1.53 -13.28 12.40
C THR A 271 -0.45 -12.97 13.40
N THR A 272 -0.81 -12.76 14.67
CA THR A 272 0.17 -12.48 15.74
C THR A 272 0.12 -13.54 16.83
N ARG A 273 1.28 -13.85 17.41
CA ARG A 273 1.44 -15.00 18.31
C ARG A 273 0.84 -14.79 19.69
N ASP A 274 1.16 -13.68 20.32
CA ASP A 274 0.98 -13.52 21.76
C ASP A 274 0.63 -12.09 22.13
N TRP A 275 0.46 -11.90 23.43
CA TRP A 275 -0.06 -10.70 24.06
C TRP A 275 1.03 -9.77 24.61
N TYR A 276 2.32 -10.06 24.37
CA TYR A 276 3.37 -9.17 24.87
C TYR A 276 3.33 -7.84 24.12
N PRO A 277 3.39 -6.68 24.81
CA PRO A 277 3.29 -5.38 24.17
C PRO A 277 4.39 -5.16 23.12
N GLN A 278 5.57 -5.77 23.29
CA GLN A 278 6.64 -5.77 22.29
C GLN A 278 6.29 -6.54 21.01
N SER A 279 5.59 -7.68 21.14
CA SER A 279 5.10 -8.44 19.98
C SER A 279 4.01 -7.68 19.24
N ILE A 280 3.12 -7.00 19.98
CA ILE A 280 2.03 -6.21 19.41
C ILE A 280 2.55 -4.95 18.71
N GLY A 281 3.56 -4.28 19.28
CA GLY A 281 4.25 -3.17 18.61
C GLY A 281 4.88 -3.61 17.28
N TYR A 282 5.58 -4.73 17.26
CA TYR A 282 6.13 -5.28 16.01
C TYR A 282 5.04 -5.64 14.98
N ALA A 283 3.91 -6.16 15.44
CA ALA A 283 2.75 -6.41 14.57
C ALA A 283 2.16 -5.13 13.99
N ALA A 284 2.01 -4.09 14.81
CA ALA A 284 1.51 -2.80 14.37
C ALA A 284 2.42 -2.19 13.31
N GLU A 285 3.75 -2.19 13.53
CA GLU A 285 4.72 -1.74 12.52
C GLU A 285 4.59 -2.54 11.21
N THR A 286 4.46 -3.87 11.30
CA THR A 286 4.28 -4.72 10.10
C THR A 286 3.02 -4.36 9.34
N LEU A 287 1.90 -4.11 10.03
CA LEU A 287 0.65 -3.67 9.40
C LEU A 287 0.80 -2.27 8.79
N ILE A 288 1.43 -1.34 9.49
CA ILE A 288 1.65 0.03 9.04
C ILE A 288 2.56 0.05 7.79
N ASN A 289 3.56 -0.83 7.72
CA ASN A 289 4.37 -1.01 6.52
C ASN A 289 3.50 -1.41 5.32
N ILE A 290 2.56 -2.33 5.50
CA ILE A 290 1.62 -2.72 4.43
C ILE A 290 0.74 -1.53 4.06
N LEU A 291 0.07 -0.92 5.04
CA LEU A 291 -0.87 0.20 4.83
C LEU A 291 -0.23 1.40 4.12
N ARG A 292 1.06 1.68 4.39
CA ARG A 292 1.78 2.82 3.81
C ARG A 292 2.42 2.53 2.46
N SER A 293 2.60 1.26 2.09
CA SER A 293 3.37 0.92 0.89
C SER A 293 2.58 0.15 -0.16
N TYR A 294 1.39 -0.34 0.15
CA TYR A 294 0.55 -1.08 -0.78
C TYR A 294 -0.34 -0.13 -1.59
N PRO A 295 -0.24 -0.15 -2.93
CA PRO A 295 -1.10 0.68 -3.77
C PRO A 295 -2.53 0.12 -3.80
N PRO A 296 -3.55 0.99 -3.95
CA PRO A 296 -4.91 0.54 -4.23
C PRO A 296 -4.96 -0.28 -5.53
N ILE A 297 -5.86 -1.27 -5.59
CA ILE A 297 -5.93 -2.20 -6.72
C ILE A 297 -6.20 -1.50 -8.06
N SER A 298 -7.00 -0.44 -8.05
CA SER A 298 -7.27 0.39 -9.23
C SER A 298 -6.03 1.06 -9.81
N VAL A 299 -5.03 1.35 -8.98
CA VAL A 299 -3.77 1.96 -9.43
C VAL A 299 -2.85 0.90 -10.04
N LEU A 300 -2.93 -0.36 -9.59
CA LEU A 300 -2.17 -1.47 -10.17
C LEU A 300 -2.65 -1.87 -11.58
N ASP A 301 -3.93 -1.63 -11.89
CA ASP A 301 -4.51 -1.90 -13.22
C ASP A 301 -4.07 -0.89 -14.30
N SER A 302 -3.59 0.28 -13.89
CA SER A 302 -3.18 1.33 -14.81
C SER A 302 -1.80 1.01 -15.43
N PRO A 303 -1.62 1.12 -16.76
CA PRO A 303 -0.33 0.87 -17.38
C PRO A 303 0.75 1.81 -16.83
N ILE A 304 1.88 1.25 -16.44
CA ILE A 304 3.04 1.97 -15.93
C ILE A 304 4.05 2.14 -17.06
N ASN A 305 4.26 3.37 -17.51
CA ASN A 305 5.24 3.69 -18.54
C ASN A 305 6.65 3.72 -17.93
N THR A 306 7.44 2.68 -18.19
CA THR A 306 8.78 2.51 -17.60
C THR A 306 9.86 2.72 -18.66
N LEU A 307 10.87 3.52 -18.34
CA LEU A 307 12.09 3.66 -19.13
C LEU A 307 13.24 2.89 -18.50
N ILE A 308 13.92 2.04 -19.26
CA ILE A 308 15.18 1.42 -18.86
C ILE A 308 16.34 2.21 -19.48
N ILE A 309 17.19 2.79 -18.65
CA ILE A 309 18.43 3.46 -19.08
C ILE A 309 19.57 2.45 -18.97
N HIS A 310 20.23 2.13 -20.08
CA HIS A 310 21.26 1.08 -20.15
C HIS A 310 22.41 1.45 -21.10
N GLY A 311 23.41 0.58 -21.20
CA GLY A 311 24.55 0.73 -22.12
C GLY A 311 24.59 -0.28 -23.28
N GLY A 312 23.45 -0.87 -23.63
CA GLY A 312 23.32 -1.88 -24.70
C GLY A 312 23.21 -3.33 -24.20
N GLU A 313 23.23 -4.27 -25.13
CA GLU A 313 23.14 -5.73 -24.90
C GLU A 313 24.49 -6.33 -24.48
N VAL A 314 24.47 -7.52 -23.88
CA VAL A 314 25.68 -8.36 -23.78
C VAL A 314 26.14 -8.80 -25.18
N ASP A 315 27.26 -8.26 -25.66
CA ASP A 315 27.92 -8.68 -26.92
C ASP A 315 29.37 -9.13 -26.73
N CYS A 316 29.59 -10.45 -26.71
CA CYS A 316 30.93 -11.03 -26.55
C CYS A 316 31.74 -11.12 -27.85
N SER A 317 31.35 -10.40 -28.90
CA SER A 317 32.09 -10.32 -30.15
C SER A 317 33.42 -9.55 -29.98
N PRO A 318 34.51 -9.97 -30.65
CA PRO A 318 35.78 -9.25 -30.57
C PRO A 318 35.65 -7.78 -31.04
N GLY A 319 36.01 -6.82 -30.16
CA GLY A 319 35.97 -5.39 -30.47
C GLY A 319 34.63 -4.70 -30.24
N SER A 320 33.67 -5.38 -29.62
CA SER A 320 32.44 -4.77 -29.12
C SER A 320 32.78 -3.83 -27.94
N ASN A 321 32.21 -2.62 -27.96
CA ASN A 321 32.19 -1.73 -26.79
C ASN A 321 30.93 -2.08 -26.00
N THR A 322 30.95 -3.21 -25.29
CA THR A 322 29.80 -3.60 -24.47
C THR A 322 29.82 -2.94 -23.12
N ASP A 323 28.63 -2.59 -22.65
CA ASP A 323 28.47 -2.14 -21.27
C ASP A 323 28.75 -3.26 -20.26
N ILE A 324 28.69 -4.53 -20.68
CA ILE A 324 28.85 -5.68 -19.81
C ILE A 324 30.13 -6.44 -20.21
N PRO A 325 31.07 -6.70 -19.28
CA PRO A 325 32.28 -7.43 -19.60
C PRO A 325 31.99 -8.91 -19.88
N CYS A 326 32.58 -9.48 -20.93
CA CYS A 326 32.38 -10.89 -21.32
C CYS A 326 33.35 -11.89 -20.67
N ASN A 327 33.89 -11.55 -19.50
CA ASN A 327 34.92 -12.34 -18.80
C ASN A 327 34.38 -13.44 -17.88
N PHE A 328 33.06 -13.69 -17.84
CA PHE A 328 32.42 -14.64 -16.92
C PHE A 328 32.41 -16.11 -17.39
N GLY A 329 32.89 -16.40 -18.61
CA GLY A 329 32.91 -17.74 -19.18
C GLY A 329 31.61 -18.11 -19.90
N ALA A 330 31.66 -19.05 -20.85
CA ALA A 330 30.59 -19.31 -21.82
C ALA A 330 29.44 -20.22 -21.33
N ALA A 331 29.36 -20.53 -20.03
CA ALA A 331 28.24 -21.30 -19.48
C ALA A 331 27.02 -20.37 -19.30
N VAL A 332 25.81 -20.86 -19.59
CA VAL A 332 24.56 -20.04 -19.51
C VAL A 332 24.33 -19.47 -18.10
N GLU A 333 24.74 -20.22 -17.08
CA GLU A 333 24.77 -19.82 -15.66
C GLU A 333 25.74 -18.67 -15.33
N ASN A 334 26.60 -18.30 -16.28
CA ASN A 334 27.60 -17.25 -16.15
C ASN A 334 27.34 -15.96 -16.92
N ILE A 335 26.23 -15.88 -17.65
CA ILE A 335 25.91 -14.70 -18.45
C ILE A 335 25.35 -13.60 -17.52
N PRO A 336 25.95 -12.40 -17.49
CA PRO A 336 25.38 -11.28 -16.76
C PRO A 336 24.05 -10.87 -17.35
N ALA A 337 23.17 -10.33 -16.53
CA ALA A 337 21.92 -9.77 -17.00
C ALA A 337 22.15 -8.48 -17.79
N ASP A 338 21.37 -8.29 -18.85
CA ASP A 338 21.22 -7.01 -19.53
C ASP A 338 19.78 -6.47 -19.39
N TYR A 339 19.53 -5.34 -20.04
CA TYR A 339 18.22 -4.70 -20.04
C TYR A 339 17.12 -5.58 -20.64
N LEU A 340 17.43 -6.54 -21.53
CA LEU A 340 16.42 -7.44 -22.10
C LEU A 340 15.85 -8.37 -21.04
N ASN A 341 16.66 -8.79 -20.06
CA ASN A 341 16.17 -9.58 -18.94
C ASN A 341 15.19 -8.79 -18.07
N ILE A 342 15.49 -7.52 -17.80
CA ILE A 342 14.62 -6.61 -17.05
C ILE A 342 13.33 -6.36 -17.84
N ALA A 343 13.43 -6.03 -19.13
CA ALA A 343 12.29 -5.81 -20.00
C ALA A 343 11.39 -7.05 -20.06
N ALA A 344 11.96 -8.25 -20.18
CA ALA A 344 11.21 -9.50 -20.18
C ALA A 344 10.44 -9.73 -18.88
N VAL A 345 10.99 -9.38 -17.72
CA VAL A 345 10.30 -9.48 -16.42
C VAL A 345 9.15 -8.48 -16.32
N LEU A 346 9.33 -7.26 -16.82
CA LEU A 346 8.26 -6.24 -16.81
C LEU A 346 7.14 -6.57 -17.81
N GLN A 347 7.47 -7.12 -18.99
CA GLN A 347 6.50 -7.44 -20.04
C GLN A 347 5.78 -8.79 -19.87
N ALA A 348 6.25 -9.66 -18.97
CA ALA A 348 5.65 -10.97 -18.77
C ALA A 348 4.27 -10.88 -18.09
N ASP A 349 3.36 -11.77 -18.49
CA ASP A 349 2.14 -12.04 -17.73
C ASP A 349 2.52 -12.64 -16.36
N SER A 350 2.42 -11.83 -15.31
CA SER A 350 2.75 -12.26 -13.95
C SER A 350 1.68 -13.19 -13.41
N PRO A 351 2.04 -14.36 -12.83
CA PRO A 351 1.09 -15.16 -12.06
C PRO A 351 0.84 -14.58 -10.65
N TYR A 352 1.57 -13.52 -10.28
CA TYR A 352 1.60 -12.96 -8.93
C TYR A 352 0.88 -11.60 -8.80
N ASP A 353 0.63 -10.93 -9.92
CA ASP A 353 0.08 -9.58 -9.96
C ASP A 353 -0.62 -9.28 -11.29
N HIS A 354 -1.31 -8.14 -11.36
CA HIS A 354 -1.95 -7.59 -12.57
C HIS A 354 -1.26 -6.34 -13.13
N ILE A 355 -0.04 -6.06 -12.67
CA ILE A 355 0.68 -4.84 -13.01
C ILE A 355 1.03 -4.88 -14.50
N ASN A 356 0.57 -3.88 -15.23
CA ASN A 356 0.85 -3.75 -16.64
C ASN A 356 1.95 -2.71 -16.87
N PHE A 357 2.98 -3.07 -17.63
CA PHE A 357 4.08 -2.17 -17.95
C PHE A 357 4.13 -1.85 -19.45
N ILE A 358 4.28 -0.56 -19.77
CA ILE A 358 4.72 -0.11 -21.09
C ILE A 358 6.23 0.12 -20.99
N VAL A 359 7.00 -0.84 -21.50
CA VAL A 359 8.47 -0.80 -21.37
C VAL A 359 9.10 -0.10 -22.56
N ASN A 360 9.92 0.89 -22.26
CA ASN A 360 10.77 1.61 -23.20
C ASN A 360 12.21 1.49 -22.71
N ASP A 361 13.17 1.69 -23.60
CA ASP A 361 14.58 1.66 -23.27
C ASP A 361 15.35 2.77 -23.99
N VAL A 362 16.51 3.13 -23.45
CA VAL A 362 17.48 3.99 -24.10
C VAL A 362 18.89 3.50 -23.81
N ASN A 363 19.59 3.13 -24.87
CA ASN A 363 21.03 2.89 -24.81
C ASN A 363 21.76 4.22 -24.89
N ILE A 364 22.42 4.63 -23.81
CA ILE A 364 23.09 5.94 -23.76
C ILE A 364 24.32 6.05 -24.66
N ALA A 365 24.76 4.94 -25.26
CA ALA A 365 25.82 4.92 -26.26
C ALA A 365 25.33 5.11 -27.71
N ASP A 366 24.01 5.15 -27.93
CA ASP A 366 23.44 5.31 -29.28
C ASP A 366 23.70 6.70 -29.86
N ASN A 367 23.71 6.78 -31.18
CA ASN A 367 23.79 8.03 -31.92
C ASN A 367 22.92 7.97 -33.18
N PRO A 368 21.83 8.75 -33.29
CA PRO A 368 21.41 9.81 -32.36
C PRO A 368 20.68 9.26 -31.12
N LEU A 369 20.78 9.99 -30.00
CA LEU A 369 19.91 9.81 -28.82
C LEU A 369 18.58 10.55 -29.02
N PRO A 370 17.50 10.15 -28.31
CA PRO A 370 16.21 10.85 -28.35
C PRO A 370 16.23 12.24 -27.67
N PHE A 371 17.34 12.60 -27.04
CA PHE A 371 17.59 13.89 -26.39
C PHE A 371 19.06 14.30 -26.58
N ASP A 372 19.38 15.57 -26.28
CA ASP A 372 20.78 16.03 -26.22
C ASP A 372 21.38 15.69 -24.84
N ILE A 373 22.32 14.73 -24.81
CA ILE A 373 22.97 14.22 -23.59
C ILE A 373 23.76 15.28 -22.80
N ASN A 374 24.06 16.44 -23.41
CA ASN A 374 24.75 17.55 -22.74
C ASN A 374 23.79 18.71 -22.41
N ASN A 375 22.46 18.49 -22.49
CA ASN A 375 21.45 19.50 -22.22
C ASN A 375 20.44 18.98 -21.19
N LEU A 376 20.60 19.44 -19.95
CA LEU A 376 19.73 19.08 -18.83
C LEU A 376 18.24 19.16 -19.18
N SER A 377 17.76 20.30 -19.70
CA SER A 377 16.35 20.48 -20.04
C SER A 377 15.87 19.51 -21.12
N SER A 378 16.71 19.17 -22.09
CA SER A 378 16.37 18.17 -23.11
C SER A 378 16.17 16.78 -22.50
N ILE A 379 17.00 16.41 -21.52
CA ILE A 379 16.94 15.11 -20.85
C ILE A 379 15.73 15.08 -19.92
N THR A 380 15.54 16.10 -19.07
CA THR A 380 14.41 16.18 -18.15
C THR A 380 13.07 16.08 -18.88
N ASN A 381 12.89 16.80 -19.99
CA ASN A 381 11.67 16.71 -20.82
C ASN A 381 11.45 15.32 -21.43
N TYR A 382 12.52 14.56 -21.68
CA TYR A 382 12.41 13.18 -22.12
C TYR A 382 11.98 12.27 -20.96
N LEU A 383 12.62 12.41 -19.80
CA LEU A 383 12.36 11.58 -18.61
C LEU A 383 10.94 11.77 -18.05
N LEU A 384 10.39 12.98 -18.07
CA LEU A 384 9.04 13.30 -17.58
C LEU A 384 7.90 12.64 -18.38
N GLN A 385 8.19 11.90 -19.46
CA GLN A 385 7.20 11.12 -20.21
C GLN A 385 6.94 9.75 -19.58
N PHE A 386 7.74 9.35 -18.60
CA PHE A 386 7.70 8.04 -17.97
C PHE A 386 7.29 8.15 -16.50
N ASP A 387 6.68 7.08 -15.98
CA ASP A 387 6.25 6.96 -14.59
C ASP A 387 7.38 6.41 -13.71
N SER A 388 8.25 5.59 -14.29
CA SER A 388 9.41 5.01 -13.60
C SER A 388 10.63 4.91 -14.52
N ILE A 389 11.81 5.06 -13.91
CA ILE A 389 13.10 4.88 -14.55
C ILE A 389 13.83 3.75 -13.85
N ILE A 390 14.29 2.76 -14.63
CA ILE A 390 15.24 1.76 -14.17
C ILE A 390 16.62 2.12 -14.73
N PHE A 391 17.54 2.48 -13.84
CA PHE A 391 18.92 2.72 -14.20
C PHE A 391 19.73 1.43 -14.10
N PHE A 392 20.06 0.84 -15.26
CA PHE A 392 20.77 -0.43 -15.38
C PHE A 392 21.96 -0.30 -16.32
N LYS A 393 23.00 0.40 -15.85
CA LYS A 393 24.26 0.57 -16.56
C LYS A 393 25.45 0.11 -15.73
N HIS A 394 26.21 -0.83 -16.29
CA HIS A 394 27.33 -1.49 -15.64
C HIS A 394 28.54 -0.54 -15.49
N TRP A 395 29.01 0.07 -16.59
CA TRP A 395 30.13 1.02 -16.50
C TRP A 395 29.68 2.43 -16.11
N SER A 396 30.62 3.21 -15.57
CA SER A 396 30.41 4.64 -15.26
C SER A 396 30.68 5.57 -16.46
N THR A 397 31.09 5.03 -17.61
CA THR A 397 31.39 5.84 -18.81
C THR A 397 30.12 6.41 -19.42
N ASP A 398 30.26 7.53 -20.14
CA ASP A 398 29.17 8.16 -20.92
C ASP A 398 27.95 8.63 -20.10
N ILE A 399 28.08 8.69 -18.78
CA ILE A 399 27.09 9.27 -17.87
C ILE A 399 27.49 10.72 -17.58
N THR A 400 26.91 11.65 -18.33
CA THR A 400 27.15 13.09 -18.17
C THR A 400 26.60 13.63 -16.85
N LEU A 401 27.08 14.80 -16.42
CA LEU A 401 26.55 15.46 -15.23
C LEU A 401 25.07 15.82 -15.43
N GLU A 402 24.72 16.26 -16.64
CA GLU A 402 23.37 16.62 -17.05
C GLU A 402 22.40 15.44 -16.96
N LEU A 403 22.82 14.24 -17.38
CA LEU A 403 21.98 13.04 -17.23
C LEU A 403 21.75 12.68 -15.76
N GLN A 404 22.79 12.75 -14.93
CA GLN A 404 22.63 12.44 -13.51
C GLN A 404 21.72 13.46 -12.82
N GLN A 405 21.90 14.75 -13.11
CA GLN A 405 21.05 15.81 -12.57
C GLN A 405 19.60 15.65 -13.03
N ALA A 406 19.37 15.31 -14.31
CA ALA A 406 18.01 15.07 -14.82
C ALA A 406 17.30 13.92 -14.09
N ILE A 407 18.02 12.85 -13.73
CA ILE A 407 17.45 11.72 -12.96
C ILE A 407 17.13 12.15 -11.53
N VAL A 408 17.98 12.97 -10.90
CA VAL A 408 17.71 13.57 -9.58
C VAL A 408 16.48 14.46 -9.64
N ASP A 409 16.42 15.39 -10.60
CA ASP A 409 15.28 16.29 -10.79
C ASP A 409 14.00 15.49 -11.10
N TYR A 410 14.10 14.42 -11.88
CA TYR A 410 12.96 13.54 -12.16
C TYR A 410 12.41 12.89 -10.88
N ALA A 411 13.29 12.39 -10.00
CA ALA A 411 12.85 11.86 -8.71
C ALA A 411 12.26 12.94 -7.81
N ASP A 412 12.87 14.12 -7.77
CA ASP A 412 12.37 15.27 -7.00
C ASP A 412 10.97 15.70 -7.44
N ASN A 413 10.68 15.60 -8.75
CA ASN A 413 9.37 15.87 -9.33
C ASN A 413 8.39 14.69 -9.22
N GLY A 414 8.59 13.78 -8.25
CA GLY A 414 7.65 12.70 -7.95
C GLY A 414 7.89 11.41 -8.71
N GLY A 415 8.94 11.30 -9.54
CA GLY A 415 9.22 10.11 -10.31
C GLY A 415 9.82 8.95 -9.48
N THR A 416 9.60 7.71 -9.93
CA THR A 416 10.28 6.52 -9.35
C THR A 416 11.59 6.22 -10.05
N VAL A 417 12.68 6.11 -9.30
CA VAL A 417 14.01 5.72 -9.80
C VAL A 417 14.48 4.44 -9.13
N VAL A 418 14.68 3.39 -9.94
CA VAL A 418 15.19 2.09 -9.51
C VAL A 418 16.62 1.92 -9.99
N GLY A 419 17.56 1.77 -9.05
CA GLY A 419 18.94 1.40 -9.33
C GLY A 419 19.19 -0.07 -8.99
N LEU A 420 19.77 -0.82 -9.92
CA LEU A 420 20.19 -2.21 -9.66
C LEU A 420 21.71 -2.32 -9.73
N HIS A 421 22.28 -3.17 -8.87
CA HIS A 421 23.67 -3.59 -8.82
C HIS A 421 24.70 -2.45 -9.06
N HIS A 422 25.15 -2.25 -10.30
CA HIS A 422 26.11 -1.20 -10.67
C HIS A 422 25.58 0.24 -10.58
N ALA A 423 24.31 0.47 -10.27
CA ALA A 423 23.79 1.82 -10.04
C ALA A 423 24.55 2.55 -8.91
N ALA A 424 25.02 1.81 -7.90
CA ALA A 424 25.87 2.34 -6.81
C ALA A 424 27.37 2.31 -7.11
N PHE A 425 27.80 1.75 -8.25
CA PHE A 425 29.22 1.67 -8.59
C PHE A 425 29.76 3.06 -8.99
N ASN A 426 30.68 3.59 -8.17
CA ASN A 426 31.28 4.92 -8.34
C ASN A 426 32.81 4.81 -8.50
N GLN A 427 33.28 4.74 -9.73
CA GLN A 427 34.69 4.44 -10.04
C GLN A 427 35.63 5.64 -9.78
N VAL A 428 36.45 5.59 -8.73
CA VAL A 428 37.34 6.71 -8.33
C VAL A 428 38.60 6.89 -9.21
N ILE A 429 38.80 6.06 -10.24
CA ILE A 429 40.09 6.00 -10.96
C ILE A 429 40.33 7.24 -11.85
N ASN A 430 39.28 7.93 -12.32
CA ASN A 430 39.39 9.16 -13.11
C ASN A 430 38.38 10.20 -12.61
N ALA A 431 38.84 11.39 -12.19
CA ALA A 431 38.00 12.46 -11.61
C ALA A 431 36.83 12.98 -12.49
N ASN A 432 36.70 12.49 -13.73
CA ASN A 432 35.69 12.91 -14.71
C ASN A 432 34.67 11.80 -15.06
N VAL A 433 34.70 10.61 -14.42
CA VAL A 433 33.86 9.45 -14.79
C VAL A 433 33.17 8.85 -13.55
N ASN A 434 32.36 9.66 -12.87
CA ASN A 434 31.74 9.29 -11.58
C ASN A 434 30.23 9.51 -11.58
N LYS A 435 29.48 8.55 -11.04
CA LYS A 435 28.02 8.62 -10.80
C LYS A 435 27.70 9.40 -9.52
N ASN A 436 28.40 10.52 -9.28
CA ASN A 436 28.38 11.22 -7.99
C ASN A 436 26.97 11.65 -7.55
N LEU A 437 26.12 12.13 -8.46
CA LEU A 437 24.76 12.55 -8.07
C LEU A 437 23.84 11.35 -7.86
N LEU A 438 23.97 10.29 -8.68
CA LEU A 438 23.16 9.08 -8.52
C LEU A 438 23.48 8.35 -7.21
N VAL A 439 24.74 8.24 -6.82
CA VAL A 439 25.08 7.63 -5.52
C VAL A 439 24.60 8.47 -4.34
N GLN A 440 24.54 9.80 -4.47
CA GLN A 440 23.92 10.67 -3.46
C GLN A 440 22.41 10.45 -3.38
N LEU A 441 21.74 10.30 -4.54
CA LEU A 441 20.32 9.99 -4.64
C LEU A 441 20.01 8.65 -3.94
N PHE A 442 20.72 7.58 -4.30
CA PHE A 442 20.57 6.27 -3.67
C PHE A 442 21.07 6.24 -2.22
N GLY A 443 21.96 7.14 -1.83
CA GLY A 443 22.56 7.21 -0.49
C GLY A 443 23.66 6.19 -0.23
N VAL A 444 24.11 5.48 -1.27
CA VAL A 444 25.09 4.39 -1.17
C VAL A 444 26.05 4.39 -2.34
N GLN A 445 27.28 3.94 -2.11
CA GLN A 445 28.29 3.81 -3.16
C GLN A 445 29.21 2.60 -2.96
N SER A 446 29.74 2.08 -4.06
CA SER A 446 30.91 1.18 -4.09
C SER A 446 32.06 1.88 -4.81
N LEU A 447 33.15 2.15 -4.07
CA LEU A 447 34.29 2.99 -4.54
C LEU A 447 35.38 2.23 -5.29
N LEU A 448 35.43 0.91 -5.14
CA LEU A 448 36.42 0.07 -5.82
C LEU A 448 35.67 -0.87 -6.75
N SER A 449 36.12 -0.96 -8.00
CA SER A 449 35.91 -2.19 -8.74
C SER A 449 36.85 -3.19 -8.11
N THR A 450 36.40 -3.94 -7.11
CA THR A 450 37.00 -5.25 -6.90
C THR A 450 36.66 -6.01 -8.16
N TRP A 451 37.55 -5.93 -9.16
CA TRP A 451 37.40 -6.58 -10.46
C TRP A 451 37.65 -8.07 -10.26
N SER A 452 36.72 -8.66 -9.53
CA SER A 452 36.71 -9.98 -8.96
C SER A 452 35.25 -10.20 -8.56
N GLY A 453 34.33 -10.49 -9.46
CA GLY A 453 34.37 -11.72 -10.24
C GLY A 453 34.76 -13.00 -9.47
N SER A 454 35.18 -12.94 -8.19
CA SER A 454 35.77 -14.06 -7.46
C SER A 454 34.89 -14.60 -6.35
N GLU A 455 33.80 -13.92 -5.99
CA GLU A 455 32.87 -14.43 -4.98
C GLU A 455 31.43 -14.36 -5.51
N LEU A 456 31.25 -14.91 -6.72
CA LEU A 456 29.94 -15.44 -7.08
C LEU A 456 29.57 -16.46 -6.01
N GLU A 457 28.60 -16.12 -5.20
CA GLU A 457 28.17 -16.96 -4.10
C GLU A 457 26.66 -17.00 -4.02
N SER A 458 26.16 -18.09 -3.48
CA SER A 458 24.76 -18.16 -3.15
C SER A 458 24.56 -17.48 -1.80
N GLN A 459 23.78 -16.40 -1.79
CA GLN A 459 23.43 -15.65 -0.59
C GLN A 459 21.93 -15.75 -0.34
N ASN A 460 21.53 -15.65 0.92
CA ASN A 460 20.14 -15.56 1.31
C ASN A 460 19.73 -14.10 1.46
N LEU A 461 18.80 -13.65 0.61
CA LEU A 461 18.17 -12.34 0.79
C LEU A 461 17.03 -12.48 1.78
N THR A 462 17.08 -11.71 2.86
CA THR A 462 16.10 -11.73 3.95
C THR A 462 15.40 -10.38 4.04
N MET A 463 14.08 -10.35 4.25
CA MET A 463 13.32 -9.10 4.35
C MET A 463 13.69 -8.28 5.59
N ALA A 464 14.30 -7.11 5.40
CA ALA A 464 14.67 -6.20 6.49
C ALA A 464 13.48 -5.36 6.98
N GLN A 465 12.62 -4.91 6.06
CA GLN A 465 11.35 -4.24 6.36
C GLN A 465 10.20 -5.19 6.02
N TYR A 466 9.73 -5.92 7.03
CA TYR A 466 8.68 -6.91 6.86
C TYR A 466 7.33 -6.22 6.60
N GLY A 467 6.60 -6.70 5.59
CA GLY A 467 5.33 -6.11 5.15
C GLY A 467 5.45 -4.96 4.15
N HIS A 468 6.65 -4.54 3.72
CA HIS A 468 6.76 -3.55 2.65
C HIS A 468 6.29 -4.11 1.30
N PHE A 469 5.58 -3.34 0.49
CA PHE A 469 5.04 -3.75 -0.82
C PHE A 469 6.09 -4.39 -1.70
N ILE A 470 7.24 -3.72 -1.87
CA ILE A 470 8.33 -4.24 -2.69
C ILE A 470 8.71 -5.65 -2.30
N THR A 471 8.81 -5.96 -1.00
CA THR A 471 9.32 -7.23 -0.50
C THR A 471 8.27 -8.31 -0.31
N SER A 472 6.98 -7.94 -0.19
CA SER A 472 5.91 -8.86 0.21
C SER A 472 4.76 -9.01 -0.80
N PHE A 473 4.65 -8.13 -1.79
CA PHE A 473 3.62 -8.23 -2.82
C PHE A 473 4.01 -9.24 -3.89
N GLY A 474 3.17 -10.25 -4.13
CA GLY A 474 3.44 -11.30 -5.10
C GLY A 474 4.59 -12.26 -4.71
N THR A 475 5.13 -12.17 -3.49
CA THR A 475 6.30 -12.93 -3.03
C THR A 475 5.93 -13.85 -1.85
N ASP A 476 5.46 -15.06 -2.14
CA ASP A 476 5.17 -16.07 -1.11
C ASP A 476 6.34 -17.06 -0.97
N SER A 477 7.39 -16.69 -0.25
CA SER A 477 8.54 -17.57 0.00
C SER A 477 8.77 -17.81 1.49
N MET A 478 7.85 -18.55 2.12
CA MET A 478 8.13 -19.35 3.33
C MET A 478 8.88 -20.67 2.99
N VAL A 479 9.64 -20.69 1.88
CA VAL A 479 10.50 -21.80 1.49
C VAL A 479 11.86 -21.59 2.16
N ASN A 480 12.09 -22.26 3.29
CA ASN A 480 13.29 -22.13 4.15
C ASN A 480 13.39 -20.78 4.92
N PRO A 481 12.44 -20.49 5.83
CA PRO A 481 12.51 -19.31 6.69
C PRO A 481 13.83 -19.23 7.46
N ILE A 482 14.42 -18.04 7.51
CA ILE A 482 15.60 -17.77 8.33
C ILE A 482 15.14 -17.04 9.59
N LEU A 483 15.55 -17.55 10.76
CA LEU A 483 15.44 -16.82 12.01
C LEU A 483 16.41 -15.65 11.95
N SER A 484 15.88 -14.44 11.78
CA SER A 484 16.67 -13.21 11.64
C SER A 484 16.25 -12.19 12.70
N PRO A 485 17.20 -11.42 13.26
CA PRO A 485 16.89 -10.41 14.24
C PRO A 485 15.99 -9.31 13.63
N THR A 486 14.85 -9.04 14.26
CA THR A 486 14.01 -7.88 13.94
C THR A 486 14.77 -6.61 14.36
N ASN A 487 14.87 -5.60 13.49
CA ASN A 487 15.76 -4.44 13.62
C ASN A 487 15.92 -3.85 15.04
N GLY A 488 17.14 -3.39 15.33
CA GLY A 488 17.47 -2.47 16.43
C GLY A 488 17.74 -3.14 17.79
N PHE A 489 19.02 -3.43 18.08
CA PHE A 489 19.58 -3.87 19.37
C PHE A 489 19.41 -5.37 19.73
N GLU A 490 20.48 -6.12 19.51
CA GLU A 490 20.70 -7.44 20.11
C GLU A 490 20.88 -7.33 21.63
N THR A 491 20.05 -8.02 22.42
CA THR A 491 20.42 -8.39 23.81
C THR A 491 19.93 -9.79 24.19
N GLY A 492 20.75 -10.49 24.97
CA GLY A 492 20.82 -11.95 25.06
C GLY A 492 19.77 -12.69 25.91
N ALA A 493 18.53 -12.21 26.05
CA ALA A 493 17.52 -12.99 26.79
C ALA A 493 16.11 -13.03 26.16
N ASN A 494 15.84 -12.27 25.09
CA ASN A 494 14.67 -12.38 24.23
C ASN A 494 15.17 -13.02 22.95
N THR A 495 14.60 -14.12 22.46
CA THR A 495 14.95 -14.56 21.11
C THR A 495 14.31 -13.56 20.15
N SER A 496 15.08 -12.51 19.83
CA SER A 496 14.76 -11.37 18.96
C SER A 496 14.54 -11.76 17.50
N PHE A 497 14.11 -12.99 17.23
CA PHE A 497 14.00 -13.56 15.90
C PHE A 497 12.52 -13.69 15.54
N SER A 498 12.14 -13.16 14.38
CA SER A 498 10.97 -13.66 13.64
C SER A 498 11.53 -14.49 12.49
N THR A 499 10.83 -15.54 12.05
CA THR A 499 11.18 -16.06 10.74
C THR A 499 10.89 -14.98 9.70
N GLN A 500 11.95 -14.52 9.06
CA GLN A 500 11.83 -13.58 7.96
C GLN A 500 11.78 -14.41 6.68
N HIS A 501 10.92 -14.00 5.75
CA HIS A 501 10.93 -14.63 4.44
C HIS A 501 12.30 -14.36 3.83
N ALA A 502 12.86 -15.43 3.30
CA ALA A 502 14.13 -15.39 2.62
C ALA A 502 14.05 -16.20 1.34
N PHE A 503 14.87 -15.84 0.38
CA PHE A 503 15.08 -16.61 -0.82
C PHE A 503 16.54 -16.52 -1.22
N GLN A 504 17.02 -17.58 -1.86
CA GLN A 504 18.41 -17.65 -2.28
C GLN A 504 18.58 -16.96 -3.63
N ILE A 505 19.67 -16.22 -3.78
CA ILE A 505 20.11 -15.65 -5.05
C ILE A 505 21.56 -16.04 -5.28
N PHE A 506 21.94 -16.25 -6.55
CA PHE A 506 23.32 -16.44 -6.95
C PHE A 506 23.76 -15.20 -7.72
N ASP A 507 24.61 -14.38 -7.10
CA ASP A 507 24.97 -13.04 -7.61
C ASP A 507 26.37 -12.60 -7.19
N GLU A 508 26.86 -11.50 -7.77
CA GLU A 508 27.99 -10.76 -7.22
C GLU A 508 27.54 -9.91 -6.02
N VAL A 509 28.32 -9.97 -4.95
CA VAL A 509 28.08 -9.20 -3.72
C VAL A 509 29.19 -8.19 -3.54
N TYR A 510 28.84 -6.89 -3.52
CA TYR A 510 29.82 -5.87 -3.16
C TYR A 510 30.12 -5.95 -1.67
N ARG A 511 31.32 -6.40 -1.31
CA ARG A 511 31.79 -6.37 0.08
C ARG A 511 32.47 -5.05 0.48
N ASN A 512 32.49 -4.07 -0.43
CA ASN A 512 33.21 -2.81 -0.30
C ASN A 512 32.31 -1.56 -0.46
N TRP A 513 31.00 -1.72 -0.39
CA TRP A 513 30.05 -0.62 -0.43
C TRP A 513 29.97 0.12 0.91
N GLU A 514 29.60 1.39 0.87
CA GLU A 514 29.49 2.28 2.03
C GLU A 514 28.29 3.22 1.91
N LEU A 515 27.77 3.67 3.06
CA LEU A 515 26.78 4.73 3.12
C LEU A 515 27.44 6.06 2.77
N VAL A 516 26.76 6.85 1.95
CA VAL A 516 27.16 8.22 1.67
C VAL A 516 27.02 9.06 2.94
N ALA A 517 27.94 10.00 3.15
CA ALA A 517 27.92 10.84 4.34
C ALA A 517 26.62 11.67 4.43
N GLY A 518 26.03 11.72 5.63
CA GLY A 518 24.83 12.51 5.91
C GLY A 518 23.50 11.80 5.68
N GLN A 519 23.51 10.52 5.31
CA GLN A 519 22.27 9.73 5.25
C GLN A 519 21.74 9.44 6.66
N GLU A 520 20.42 9.56 6.82
CA GLU A 520 19.70 9.20 8.04
C GLU A 520 18.82 7.97 7.76
N PHE A 521 18.75 7.04 8.71
CA PHE A 521 17.82 5.92 8.64
C PHE A 521 16.49 6.29 9.28
N GLY A 522 15.40 5.84 8.67
CA GLY A 522 14.05 6.04 9.17
C GLY A 522 12.99 5.85 8.10
N LEU A 523 11.76 6.23 8.42
CA LEU A 523 10.59 6.14 7.55
C LEU A 523 10.12 7.51 7.02
N GLY A 524 10.83 8.59 7.40
CA GLY A 524 10.53 9.95 6.96
C GLY A 524 11.00 10.23 5.54
N ILE A 525 10.61 11.41 5.04
CA ILE A 525 11.09 11.92 3.75
C ILE A 525 12.60 12.13 3.80
N ASN A 526 13.29 11.76 2.72
CA ASN A 526 14.74 11.73 2.54
C ASN A 526 15.53 10.76 3.44
N GLN A 527 14.85 9.96 4.26
CA GLN A 527 15.49 8.93 5.08
C GLN A 527 15.58 7.59 4.34
N LEU A 528 16.64 6.84 4.62
CA LEU A 528 16.85 5.49 4.09
C LEU A 528 16.09 4.46 4.92
N THR A 529 15.35 3.60 4.25
CA THR A 529 14.75 2.42 4.86
C THR A 529 15.33 1.14 4.24
N PRO A 530 15.94 0.25 5.03
CA PRO A 530 16.43 -1.03 4.52
C PRO A 530 15.29 -1.96 4.09
N LEU A 531 15.35 -2.48 2.86
CA LEU A 531 14.39 -3.46 2.35
C LEU A 531 14.85 -4.90 2.56
N LEU A 532 16.11 -5.20 2.26
CA LEU A 532 16.66 -6.54 2.24
C LEU A 532 17.98 -6.57 3.01
N LYS A 533 18.27 -7.72 3.63
CA LYS A 533 19.57 -8.10 4.18
C LYS A 533 20.13 -9.29 3.41
N ASN A 534 21.44 -9.46 3.42
CA ASN A 534 22.12 -10.68 2.98
C ASN A 534 22.86 -11.33 4.17
N ASP A 535 23.29 -12.58 3.99
CA ASP A 535 24.06 -13.35 4.97
C ASP A 535 25.57 -13.30 4.71
N VAL A 536 26.02 -12.37 3.86
CA VAL A 536 27.42 -12.25 3.45
C VAL A 536 28.15 -11.29 4.39
N THR A 537 29.15 -11.82 5.11
CA THR A 537 29.93 -11.02 6.06
C THR A 537 30.77 -9.94 5.37
N SER A 538 30.62 -8.70 5.83
CA SER A 538 31.41 -7.57 5.32
C SER A 538 32.91 -7.72 5.64
N ILE A 539 33.77 -7.32 4.70
CA ILE A 539 35.24 -7.25 4.92
C ILE A 539 35.69 -5.87 5.44
N ALA A 540 34.77 -4.90 5.52
CA ALA A 540 35.03 -3.54 5.98
C ALA A 540 34.67 -3.36 7.47
N SER A 541 35.49 -2.62 8.21
CA SER A 541 35.27 -2.33 9.64
C SER A 541 34.01 -1.49 9.90
N ASP A 542 33.15 -1.97 10.81
CA ASP A 542 32.10 -1.26 11.58
C ASP A 542 31.02 -0.43 10.84
N THR A 543 31.02 -0.34 9.50
CA THR A 543 30.14 0.59 8.75
C THR A 543 29.27 -0.07 7.67
N GLN A 544 29.55 -1.31 7.29
CA GLN A 544 28.72 -2.05 6.34
C GLN A 544 27.63 -2.77 7.14
N GLN A 545 26.42 -2.21 7.14
CA GLN A 545 25.24 -2.94 7.59
C GLN A 545 24.94 -4.01 6.52
N ASP A 546 24.49 -5.21 6.90
CA ASP A 546 24.30 -6.36 6.00
C ASP A 546 23.15 -6.18 4.97
N PHE A 547 22.91 -4.96 4.48
CA PHE A 547 21.80 -4.67 3.57
C PHE A 547 22.11 -5.07 2.12
N ALA A 548 21.07 -5.54 1.44
CA ALA A 548 21.07 -5.90 0.03
C ALA A 548 20.06 -5.06 -0.79
N GLY A 549 19.31 -4.17 -0.14
CA GLY A 549 18.38 -3.26 -0.80
C GLY A 549 17.87 -2.18 0.15
N LEU A 550 17.58 -1.01 -0.41
CA LEU A 550 17.17 0.21 0.30
C LEU A 550 16.08 0.92 -0.47
N VAL A 551 15.22 1.63 0.26
CA VAL A 551 14.29 2.61 -0.29
C VAL A 551 14.41 3.96 0.38
N LYS A 552 13.92 4.98 -0.32
CA LYS A 552 13.80 6.35 0.19
C LYS A 552 12.64 7.04 -0.51
N ARG A 553 11.76 7.66 0.28
CA ARG A 553 10.84 8.69 -0.23
C ARG A 553 11.64 9.98 -0.37
N TYR A 554 11.62 10.61 -1.54
CA TYR A 554 12.58 11.65 -1.88
C TYR A 554 11.88 12.96 -2.22
N ASP A 555 12.31 14.03 -1.54
CA ASP A 555 11.90 15.42 -1.78
C ASP A 555 13.13 16.27 -1.45
N GLY A 556 14.04 16.36 -2.40
CA GLY A 556 15.33 17.02 -2.25
C GLY A 556 15.20 18.54 -2.11
N ASN A 557 14.15 19.15 -2.66
CA ASN A 557 13.91 20.58 -2.62
C ASN A 557 12.94 21.03 -1.50
N LEU A 558 12.27 20.09 -0.84
CA LEU A 558 11.28 20.28 0.23
C LEU A 558 10.01 21.02 -0.22
N ASP A 559 9.55 20.81 -1.46
CA ASP A 559 8.35 21.41 -2.02
C ASP A 559 7.07 20.58 -1.79
N GLY A 560 7.21 19.37 -1.25
CA GLY A 560 6.11 18.46 -0.97
C GLY A 560 5.83 17.45 -2.09
N THR A 561 6.51 17.53 -3.23
CA THR A 561 6.46 16.53 -4.29
C THR A 561 7.38 15.37 -3.90
N ILE A 562 6.81 14.16 -3.79
CA ILE A 562 7.53 13.02 -3.23
C ILE A 562 7.77 11.97 -4.31
N GLY A 563 9.03 11.78 -4.67
CA GLY A 563 9.47 10.66 -5.50
C GLY A 563 9.85 9.43 -4.68
N GLN A 564 10.15 8.36 -5.40
CA GLN A 564 10.49 7.07 -4.81
C GLN A 564 11.82 6.57 -5.36
N ILE A 565 12.75 6.30 -4.46
CA ILE A 565 14.07 5.77 -4.80
C ILE A 565 14.16 4.35 -4.29
N VAL A 566 14.50 3.43 -5.19
CA VAL A 566 14.78 2.03 -4.86
C VAL A 566 16.20 1.71 -5.29
N PHE A 567 16.97 1.10 -4.40
CA PHE A 567 18.25 0.50 -4.74
C PHE A 567 18.24 -0.98 -4.35
N MET A 568 18.65 -1.85 -5.26
CA MET A 568 18.90 -3.27 -4.98
C MET A 568 20.33 -3.61 -5.36
N MET A 569 21.09 -4.20 -4.42
CA MET A 569 22.48 -4.57 -4.65
C MET A 569 22.60 -5.73 -5.64
N SER A 570 21.68 -6.69 -5.61
CA SER A 570 21.66 -7.78 -6.57
C SER A 570 21.21 -7.30 -7.96
N GLY A 571 21.33 -8.16 -8.97
CA GLY A 571 20.90 -7.90 -10.34
C GLY A 571 21.98 -8.08 -11.40
N GLU A 572 23.15 -8.64 -11.07
CA GLU A 572 24.18 -8.91 -12.10
C GLU A 572 23.85 -10.16 -12.91
N ARG A 573 23.03 -11.09 -12.40
CA ARG A 573 22.87 -12.44 -12.98
C ARG A 573 21.48 -12.72 -13.54
N THR A 574 21.45 -13.28 -14.76
CA THR A 574 20.21 -13.65 -15.46
C THR A 574 19.34 -14.66 -14.73
N GLN A 575 19.94 -15.56 -13.94
CA GLN A 575 19.24 -16.66 -13.27
C GLN A 575 18.11 -16.18 -12.34
N SER A 576 18.31 -15.05 -11.68
CA SER A 576 17.37 -14.51 -10.70
C SER A 576 16.48 -13.39 -11.25
N ILE A 577 16.83 -12.83 -12.42
CA ILE A 577 15.98 -11.90 -13.17
C ILE A 577 15.06 -12.72 -14.08
N ASN A 578 14.07 -13.39 -13.48
CA ASN A 578 13.00 -14.06 -14.21
C ASN A 578 11.67 -13.97 -13.43
N ILE A 579 10.55 -14.02 -14.15
CA ILE A 579 9.21 -13.80 -13.58
C ILE A 579 8.81 -14.81 -12.50
N ASN A 580 9.33 -16.03 -12.53
CA ASN A 580 8.99 -17.09 -11.56
C ASN A 580 9.90 -17.09 -10.32
N HIS A 581 10.89 -16.20 -10.28
CA HIS A 581 11.78 -16.04 -9.14
C HIS A 581 11.32 -14.84 -8.30
N PRO A 582 11.29 -14.93 -6.94
CA PRO A 582 10.85 -13.82 -6.09
C PRO A 582 11.57 -12.50 -6.40
N TYR A 583 12.86 -12.57 -6.72
CA TYR A 583 13.65 -11.40 -7.12
C TYR A 583 13.12 -10.69 -8.39
N GLY A 584 12.63 -11.43 -9.39
CA GLY A 584 11.99 -10.82 -10.57
C GLY A 584 10.71 -10.07 -10.19
N GLN A 585 9.93 -10.61 -9.25
CA GLN A 585 8.77 -9.91 -8.69
C GLN A 585 9.18 -8.64 -7.93
N LEU A 586 10.29 -8.66 -7.18
CA LEU A 586 10.81 -7.45 -6.52
C LEU A 586 11.13 -6.33 -7.52
N ILE A 587 11.68 -6.67 -8.69
CA ILE A 587 11.96 -5.68 -9.76
C ILE A 587 10.66 -5.06 -10.27
N ARG A 588 9.61 -5.87 -10.52
CA ARG A 588 8.28 -5.38 -10.90
C ARG A 588 7.71 -4.46 -9.83
N ASN A 589 7.72 -4.90 -8.57
CA ASN A 589 7.20 -4.09 -7.46
C ASN A 589 7.98 -2.77 -7.30
N SER A 590 9.29 -2.78 -7.53
CA SER A 590 10.13 -1.58 -7.44
C SER A 590 9.75 -0.53 -8.49
N ALA A 591 9.50 -0.95 -9.73
CA ALA A 591 9.06 -0.05 -10.80
C ALA A 591 7.62 0.45 -10.58
N ALA A 592 6.79 -0.36 -9.91
CA ALA A 592 5.39 -0.01 -9.63
C ALA A 592 5.17 0.84 -8.37
N TRP A 593 6.20 1.05 -7.55
CA TRP A 593 6.07 1.74 -6.26
C TRP A 593 5.60 3.20 -6.38
N ILE A 594 5.77 3.81 -7.57
CA ILE A 594 5.26 5.14 -7.97
C ILE A 594 3.77 5.36 -7.66
N ASN A 595 2.99 4.28 -7.68
CA ASN A 595 1.53 4.33 -7.63
C ASN A 595 0.95 4.59 -6.24
N LEU A 596 1.77 4.86 -5.23
CA LEU A 596 1.28 5.20 -3.88
C LEU A 596 0.87 6.67 -3.74
N ASP A 597 1.63 7.57 -4.35
CA ASP A 597 1.44 9.01 -4.20
C ASP A 597 0.80 9.63 -5.47
N LYS A 598 0.54 8.83 -6.51
CA LYS A 598 -0.37 9.21 -7.62
C LYS A 598 -1.80 9.17 -7.11
N THR A 599 -2.24 10.23 -6.44
CA THR A 599 -3.66 10.54 -6.38
C THR A 599 -4.10 10.76 -7.83
N VAL A 600 -4.83 9.80 -8.40
CA VAL A 600 -5.53 10.07 -9.66
C VAL A 600 -6.54 11.13 -9.30
N ASN A 601 -6.34 12.36 -9.78
CA ASN A 601 -7.31 13.43 -9.58
C ASN A 601 -8.71 12.94 -9.96
N GLN A 602 -9.71 13.20 -9.13
CA GLN A 602 -11.09 12.81 -9.30
C GLN A 602 -11.92 14.05 -9.63
N ALA A 603 -12.85 13.90 -10.57
CA ALA A 603 -13.64 15.04 -11.00
C ALA A 603 -14.51 15.60 -9.86
N PRO A 604 -14.72 16.93 -9.82
CA PRO A 604 -15.64 17.55 -8.88
C PRO A 604 -17.08 17.11 -9.14
N THR A 605 -17.99 17.34 -8.20
CA THR A 605 -19.43 17.10 -8.36
C THR A 605 -20.23 18.33 -7.98
N ILE A 606 -21.08 18.84 -8.89
CA ILE A 606 -22.00 19.94 -8.60
C ILE A 606 -23.13 19.46 -7.68
N THR A 607 -23.26 20.08 -6.51
CA THR A 607 -24.20 19.69 -5.44
C THR A 607 -25.42 20.61 -5.32
N SER A 608 -25.42 21.76 -5.99
CA SER A 608 -26.56 22.69 -6.01
C SER A 608 -27.74 22.17 -6.85
N PHE A 609 -28.92 22.77 -6.67
CA PHE A 609 -30.13 22.40 -7.41
C PHE A 609 -30.01 22.67 -8.91
N ASN A 610 -30.53 21.74 -9.73
CA ASN A 610 -30.63 21.87 -11.19
C ASN A 610 -31.84 22.71 -11.65
N SER A 611 -32.65 23.24 -10.74
CA SER A 611 -33.77 24.12 -11.06
C SER A 611 -34.06 25.11 -9.94
N VAL A 612 -34.46 26.33 -10.32
CA VAL A 612 -34.71 27.45 -9.41
C VAL A 612 -35.83 28.33 -9.93
N SER A 613 -36.61 28.93 -9.02
CA SER A 613 -37.58 29.97 -9.34
C SER A 613 -37.17 31.29 -8.72
N VAL A 614 -37.18 32.36 -9.52
CA VAL A 614 -36.84 33.72 -9.09
C VAL A 614 -38.00 34.66 -9.36
N ILE A 615 -38.14 35.72 -8.57
CA ILE A 615 -39.08 36.79 -8.86
C ILE A 615 -38.46 37.71 -9.92
N GLU A 616 -39.27 38.20 -10.84
CA GLU A 616 -38.86 39.18 -11.86
C GLU A 616 -38.23 40.46 -11.26
N ASN A 617 -37.64 41.29 -12.14
CA ASN A 617 -37.01 42.57 -11.80
C ASN A 617 -35.79 42.45 -10.86
N GLN A 618 -35.22 41.25 -10.71
CA GLN A 618 -33.99 40.98 -9.96
C GLN A 618 -32.98 40.23 -10.83
N THR A 619 -31.69 40.43 -10.55
CA THR A 619 -30.62 39.74 -11.28
C THR A 619 -30.02 38.57 -10.52
N ALA A 620 -30.12 38.52 -9.20
CA ALA A 620 -29.58 37.42 -8.40
C ALA A 620 -30.41 36.14 -8.59
N ILE A 621 -29.73 34.98 -8.70
CA ILE A 621 -30.38 33.69 -8.89
C ILE A 621 -30.05 32.75 -7.73
N LEU A 622 -28.83 32.22 -7.71
CA LEU A 622 -28.33 31.30 -6.68
C LEU A 622 -26.80 31.29 -6.67
N THR A 623 -26.21 30.66 -5.66
CA THR A 623 -24.79 30.30 -5.68
C THR A 623 -24.67 28.81 -5.98
N VAL A 624 -24.00 28.47 -7.07
CA VAL A 624 -23.68 27.09 -7.46
C VAL A 624 -22.63 26.58 -6.51
N THR A 625 -22.81 25.35 -6.02
CA THR A 625 -21.87 24.68 -5.11
C THR A 625 -21.45 23.36 -5.71
N ALA A 626 -20.20 22.97 -5.46
CA ALA A 626 -19.63 21.69 -5.82
C ALA A 626 -18.72 21.19 -4.70
N THR A 627 -18.43 19.90 -4.71
CA THR A 627 -17.46 19.25 -3.81
C THR A 627 -16.49 18.47 -4.64
N ASP A 628 -15.24 18.43 -4.20
CA ASP A 628 -14.18 17.65 -4.83
C ASP A 628 -13.73 16.52 -3.89
N PRO A 629 -13.58 15.27 -4.37
CA PRO A 629 -13.11 14.17 -3.53
C PRO A 629 -11.67 14.34 -3.01
N ASP A 630 -10.84 15.12 -3.72
CA ASP A 630 -9.44 15.34 -3.42
C ASP A 630 -9.20 16.71 -2.73
N ASP A 631 -10.27 17.43 -2.38
CA ASP A 631 -10.28 18.78 -1.81
C ASP A 631 -9.60 19.83 -2.72
N ASP A 632 -9.59 19.61 -4.04
CA ASP A 632 -9.05 20.54 -5.03
C ASP A 632 -9.83 21.87 -5.11
N GLU A 633 -9.15 22.93 -5.54
CA GLU A 633 -9.75 24.25 -5.67
C GLU A 633 -10.68 24.29 -6.89
N LEU A 634 -11.95 24.64 -6.65
CA LEU A 634 -12.99 24.64 -7.68
C LEU A 634 -13.23 26.02 -8.28
N SER A 635 -13.40 26.04 -9.60
CA SER A 635 -13.80 27.22 -10.37
C SER A 635 -15.06 26.94 -11.18
N PHE A 636 -15.96 27.93 -11.27
CA PHE A 636 -17.23 27.79 -11.99
C PHE A 636 -17.28 28.64 -13.26
N SER A 637 -17.89 28.09 -14.32
CA SER A 637 -18.10 28.77 -15.60
C SER A 637 -19.45 28.37 -16.25
N ILE A 638 -19.86 29.10 -17.30
CA ILE A 638 -21.03 28.78 -18.14
C ILE A 638 -20.50 28.33 -19.49
N THR A 639 -20.89 27.14 -19.95
CA THR A 639 -20.24 26.45 -21.09
C THR A 639 -21.17 26.02 -22.22
N GLY A 640 -22.50 26.10 -22.06
CA GLY A 640 -23.42 25.80 -23.16
C GLY A 640 -24.91 25.86 -22.84
N ASN A 641 -25.71 26.32 -23.81
CA ASN A 641 -27.17 26.20 -24.03
C ASN A 641 -27.67 27.47 -24.77
N ASP A 642 -28.96 27.54 -25.07
CA ASP A 642 -29.54 28.62 -25.87
C ASP A 642 -29.54 29.99 -25.14
N ASP A 643 -29.58 29.99 -23.80
CA ASP A 643 -29.77 31.22 -23.00
C ASP A 643 -28.50 31.71 -22.28
N ASP A 644 -27.35 31.05 -22.44
CA ASP A 644 -26.12 31.33 -21.67
C ASP A 644 -25.70 32.81 -21.69
N ASN A 645 -25.90 33.48 -22.82
CA ASN A 645 -25.56 34.88 -23.03
C ASN A 645 -26.43 35.86 -22.22
N LEU A 646 -27.46 35.36 -21.50
CA LEU A 646 -28.29 36.13 -20.58
C LEU A 646 -27.80 36.05 -19.14
N PHE A 647 -26.80 35.21 -18.85
CA PHE A 647 -26.32 34.90 -17.51
C PHE A 647 -24.83 35.25 -17.32
N SER A 648 -24.44 35.40 -16.06
CA SER A 648 -23.05 35.48 -15.64
C SER A 648 -22.83 34.68 -14.36
N ILE A 649 -21.69 34.03 -14.26
CA ILE A 649 -21.24 33.31 -13.06
C ILE A 649 -19.85 33.80 -12.65
N THR A 650 -19.61 33.94 -11.35
CA THR A 650 -18.26 34.19 -10.82
C THR A 650 -17.48 32.88 -10.69
N PRO A 651 -16.14 32.90 -10.63
CA PRO A 651 -15.35 31.69 -10.34
C PRO A 651 -15.71 31.02 -9.01
N THR A 652 -16.34 31.75 -8.09
CA THR A 652 -16.85 31.24 -6.80
C THR A 652 -18.32 30.78 -6.85
N GLY A 653 -18.90 30.64 -8.03
CA GLY A 653 -20.24 30.07 -8.24
C GLY A 653 -21.43 31.03 -8.14
N VAL A 654 -21.25 32.35 -8.01
CA VAL A 654 -22.39 33.28 -7.89
C VAL A 654 -23.06 33.50 -9.25
N LEU A 655 -24.25 32.91 -9.45
CA LEU A 655 -25.01 32.95 -10.70
C LEU A 655 -26.03 34.09 -10.70
N SER A 656 -26.08 34.85 -11.81
CA SER A 656 -26.99 35.99 -11.98
C SER A 656 -27.37 36.24 -13.44
N PHE A 657 -28.50 36.90 -13.66
CA PHE A 657 -28.84 37.50 -14.95
C PHE A 657 -27.97 38.72 -15.25
N ILE A 658 -27.57 38.88 -16.51
CA ILE A 658 -26.94 40.10 -17.01
C ILE A 658 -27.94 41.27 -17.00
N THR A 659 -29.20 41.00 -17.37
CA THR A 659 -30.31 41.96 -17.33
C THR A 659 -31.49 41.32 -16.62
N ALA A 660 -32.10 42.03 -15.67
CA ALA A 660 -33.24 41.51 -14.92
C ALA A 660 -34.39 41.11 -15.86
N PRO A 661 -34.98 39.91 -15.70
CA PRO A 661 -36.12 39.50 -16.51
C PRO A 661 -37.38 40.25 -16.10
N ASN A 662 -38.30 40.42 -17.05
CA ASN A 662 -39.64 40.96 -16.84
C ASN A 662 -40.66 39.91 -17.29
N PHE A 663 -41.58 39.54 -16.41
CA PHE A 663 -42.47 38.40 -16.61
C PHE A 663 -43.47 38.62 -17.77
N GLU A 664 -43.88 39.87 -18.03
CA GLU A 664 -44.82 40.24 -19.09
C GLU A 664 -44.17 40.46 -20.46
N ALA A 665 -42.85 40.64 -20.51
CA ALA A 665 -42.12 41.10 -21.69
C ALA A 665 -41.08 40.10 -22.24
N GLY A 666 -40.93 38.92 -21.65
CA GLY A 666 -39.88 37.96 -22.00
C GLY A 666 -40.25 36.48 -21.86
N SER A 667 -39.23 35.63 -21.96
CA SER A 667 -39.32 34.21 -21.60
C SER A 667 -39.42 34.07 -20.09
N ASN A 668 -40.21 33.11 -19.61
CA ASN A 668 -40.35 32.81 -18.18
C ASN A 668 -39.64 31.52 -17.77
N LEU A 669 -38.93 30.89 -18.71
CA LEU A 669 -38.12 29.70 -18.51
C LEU A 669 -36.83 29.88 -19.33
N TYR A 670 -35.70 29.67 -18.66
CA TYR A 670 -34.37 29.73 -19.24
C TYR A 670 -33.56 28.50 -18.86
N THR A 671 -32.63 28.10 -19.73
CA THR A 671 -31.73 26.97 -19.49
C THR A 671 -30.28 27.32 -19.80
N LEU A 672 -29.37 27.01 -18.88
CA LEU A 672 -27.92 27.19 -19.03
C LEU A 672 -27.17 25.95 -18.52
N THR A 673 -25.95 25.69 -19.03
CA THR A 673 -25.05 24.67 -18.47
C THR A 673 -23.97 25.36 -17.65
N VAL A 674 -23.85 24.97 -16.40
CA VAL A 674 -22.77 25.38 -15.50
C VAL A 674 -21.74 24.26 -15.41
N THR A 675 -20.47 24.61 -15.51
CA THR A 675 -19.33 23.71 -15.34
C THR A 675 -18.59 24.05 -14.06
N ALA A 676 -18.29 23.05 -13.24
CA ALA A 676 -17.32 23.13 -12.16
C ALA A 676 -16.03 22.44 -12.63
N THR A 677 -14.90 23.12 -12.51
CA THR A 677 -13.57 22.64 -12.93
C THR A 677 -12.64 22.70 -11.73
N ASP A 678 -11.92 21.61 -11.47
CA ASP A 678 -10.90 21.54 -10.42
C ASP A 678 -9.55 22.13 -10.89
N ASN A 679 -8.56 22.15 -9.99
CA ASN A 679 -7.18 22.50 -10.30
C ASN A 679 -6.22 21.30 -10.19
N GLY A 680 -6.75 20.09 -10.16
CA GLY A 680 -5.98 18.86 -10.07
C GLY A 680 -5.22 18.52 -11.35
N SER A 681 -4.45 17.42 -11.32
CA SER A 681 -3.66 16.95 -12.47
C SER A 681 -3.98 15.48 -12.79
N PRO A 682 -4.67 15.19 -13.92
CA PRO A 682 -5.16 16.14 -14.92
C PRO A 682 -6.34 16.97 -14.39
N VAL A 683 -6.58 18.15 -14.97
CA VAL A 683 -7.77 18.96 -14.67
C VAL A 683 -9.02 18.21 -15.13
N LEU A 684 -10.00 18.06 -14.24
CA LEU A 684 -11.29 17.42 -14.53
C LEU A 684 -12.46 18.38 -14.25
N GLU A 685 -13.66 17.98 -14.69
CA GLU A 685 -14.85 18.83 -14.64
C GLU A 685 -16.15 18.04 -14.48
N ASP A 686 -17.18 18.71 -13.95
CA ASP A 686 -18.58 18.26 -13.96
C ASP A 686 -19.49 19.35 -14.54
N ASN A 687 -20.56 18.92 -15.22
CA ASN A 687 -21.45 19.75 -16.01
C ASN A 687 -22.92 19.55 -15.59
N GLN A 688 -23.60 20.63 -15.22
CA GLN A 688 -25.01 20.59 -14.81
C GLN A 688 -25.87 21.58 -15.60
N ILE A 689 -26.99 21.10 -16.15
CA ILE A 689 -28.03 21.97 -16.74
C ILE A 689 -28.88 22.56 -15.61
N VAL A 690 -28.97 23.88 -15.57
CA VAL A 690 -29.79 24.65 -14.62
C VAL A 690 -30.99 25.25 -15.34
N SER A 691 -32.20 24.99 -14.82
CA SER A 691 -33.44 25.58 -15.31
C SER A 691 -33.90 26.72 -14.39
N VAL A 692 -34.00 27.94 -14.93
CA VAL A 692 -34.44 29.13 -14.18
C VAL A 692 -35.84 29.52 -14.62
N THR A 693 -36.80 29.50 -13.68
CA THR A 693 -38.17 29.96 -13.90
C THR A 693 -38.38 31.35 -13.31
N VAL A 694 -38.92 32.29 -14.09
CA VAL A 694 -39.27 33.62 -13.61
C VAL A 694 -40.72 33.65 -13.17
N LEU A 695 -40.96 34.18 -11.98
CA LEU A 695 -42.29 34.35 -11.37
C LEU A 695 -42.66 35.83 -11.34
N GLU A 696 -43.95 36.08 -11.53
CA GLU A 696 -44.57 37.40 -11.39
C GLU A 696 -44.40 37.94 -9.96
N GLU A 697 -44.14 39.24 -9.83
CA GLU A 697 -44.11 39.90 -8.53
C GLU A 697 -45.52 39.94 -7.89
N ALA A 698 -45.64 39.50 -6.63
CA ALA A 698 -46.92 39.54 -5.94
C ALA A 698 -47.36 40.99 -5.66
N ILE A 699 -48.42 41.44 -6.32
CA ILE A 699 -49.03 42.75 -6.04
C ILE A 699 -49.76 42.70 -4.68
N PHE A 700 -49.13 43.24 -3.63
CA PHE A 700 -49.83 43.52 -2.38
C PHE A 700 -50.70 44.78 -2.52
N PHE A 701 -51.99 44.59 -2.80
CA PHE A 701 -52.98 45.65 -2.66
C PHE A 701 -53.22 45.97 -1.17
N ASN A 702 -52.61 47.04 -0.67
CA ASN A 702 -53.07 47.69 0.57
C ASN A 702 -54.27 48.59 0.22
N GLY A 703 -55.45 47.99 0.13
CA GLY A 703 -56.69 48.67 -0.22
C GLY A 703 -57.85 48.29 0.71
N PHE A 704 -57.81 48.76 1.95
CA PHE A 704 -59.00 49.06 2.74
C PHE A 704 -58.93 50.53 3.18
N GLU A 705 -59.62 51.40 2.45
CA GLU A 705 -60.31 52.53 3.07
C GLU A 705 -61.79 52.44 2.67
N GLU A 706 -62.64 52.60 3.69
CA GLU A 706 -64.08 52.37 3.70
C GLU A 706 -64.90 53.43 2.95
N LEU A 707 -66.11 52.98 2.55
CA LEU A 707 -67.34 53.70 2.10
C LEU A 707 -67.49 54.06 0.62
#